data_AF-A0A819TGX5-F1
#
_entry.id   AF-A0A819TGX5-F1
#
_cell.length_a   1.000
_cell.length_b   1.000
_cell.length_c   1.000
_cell.angle_alpha   90.00
_cell.angle_beta   90.00
_cell.angle_gamma   90.00
#
_symmetry.space_group_name_H-M   'P 1'
#
loop_
_entity.id
_entity.type
_entity.pdbx_description
1 polymer ?
#
loop_
_entity_poly.entity_id
_entity_poly.type
_entity_poly.pdbx_seq_one_letter_code
_entity_poly.pdbx_strand_id
1 'polypeptide(L)'
;MCFLILIFITNVKSIKSSSVVVIGHRGASGYLPEHTLSAKALAYGQGVDYIEQDVVLSKDNVPIVIHDIYLDEISNVASQYPTRNRSDGRFYAIDFTVAEIKTLRASERFSHQTGKPIYPKRFPLNQSIFHLVTLVEELEFITGLNKANIDNNKQVGVYVEIKESSYHRNENRSNFSEIVLDILRKYNYTKRTDKIFLQCFDLEELQRIRLQLQSDLKLVGLLPDNKHRSIYSKTDYTYWRSDVGIEDMSTFVDGIGPHYSLLYEQGNTLEPSKLYNDVRKNNLFIHPYTFRNDADLKPFATFDVMLEFFIDKLKVDGLFTDHPDKTRKRGVSRMLVITILFLYVLGRVQGVARPLVIGHRGTAYLPELTLASQSMAYAYGADIIEIDVCLSRDNQLIVIHDIYLDGVSNVAEIFPNRNRSNGFHYVIDFDLAELRRLSIRERFIPFNGTQVFPLRFPSNTNISFHLSTLNETIELLLGLNRATRQRRQLLIEIKKPEYHFKYNKSISSIVLATLNAYNLIQPTDPVILQTFHIEELMHIRRNLGSKLRLFALMTWNRINESSSDYDFYRSEEGIRNLSNIVQALAPNHEFVVNYDSNGTILGVTNLTKWAHQYGLAVYPYTFRQDLFPGKSFEQLIAYFWDTVKVDGFITDHPNVI
;
A
#
# COMPACT_ATOMS: atom_id res chain seq x y z
N MET A 1 -15.93 -14.37 39.41
CA MET A 1 -16.52 -14.39 38.06
C MET A 1 -15.48 -14.42 36.92
N CYS A 2 -14.19 -14.09 37.16
CA CYS A 2 -13.11 -14.20 36.17
C CYS A 2 -12.60 -15.64 35.94
N PHE A 3 -12.75 -16.55 36.90
CA PHE A 3 -12.23 -17.92 36.80
C PHE A 3 -13.07 -18.85 35.90
N LEU A 4 -14.35 -18.52 35.68
CA LEU A 4 -15.26 -19.29 34.80
C LEU A 4 -15.12 -18.92 33.31
N ILE A 5 -14.50 -17.79 32.99
CA ILE A 5 -14.25 -17.35 31.60
C ILE A 5 -13.03 -18.09 31.01
N LEU A 6 -12.06 -18.48 31.84
CA LEU A 6 -10.86 -19.19 31.38
C LEU A 6 -11.15 -20.63 30.93
N ILE A 7 -12.18 -21.28 31.49
CA ILE A 7 -12.51 -22.69 31.22
C ILE A 7 -13.29 -22.87 29.91
N PHE A 8 -13.94 -21.82 29.38
CA PHE A 8 -14.60 -21.89 28.06
C PHE A 8 -13.65 -21.66 26.87
N ILE A 9 -12.43 -21.16 27.11
CA ILE A 9 -11.43 -20.91 26.05
C ILE A 9 -10.63 -22.18 25.72
N THR A 10 -10.53 -23.16 26.63
CA THR A 10 -9.66 -24.34 26.46
C THR A 10 -10.27 -25.48 25.65
N ASN A 11 -11.51 -25.35 25.14
CA ASN A 11 -12.17 -26.39 24.34
C ASN A 11 -12.74 -25.91 23.00
N VAL A 12 -12.29 -24.76 22.49
CA VAL A 12 -12.41 -24.50 21.06
C VAL A 12 -11.33 -25.35 20.39
N LYS A 13 -11.68 -26.60 20.04
CA LYS A 13 -10.97 -27.29 18.96
C LYS A 13 -10.82 -26.27 17.84
N SER A 14 -9.58 -25.96 17.47
CA SER A 14 -9.26 -25.18 16.29
C SER A 14 -10.06 -25.79 15.13
N ILE A 15 -11.19 -25.16 14.80
CA ILE A 15 -11.84 -25.44 13.53
C ILE A 15 -10.85 -24.86 12.55
N LYS A 16 -10.05 -25.75 11.97
CA LYS A 16 -9.19 -25.46 10.83
C LYS A 16 -10.15 -24.99 9.73
N SER A 17 -10.47 -23.70 9.72
CA SER A 17 -11.03 -23.04 8.55
C SER A 17 -10.10 -23.43 7.42
N SER A 18 -10.60 -24.14 6.41
CA SER A 18 -9.89 -24.27 5.16
C SER A 18 -9.71 -22.84 4.65
N SER A 19 -8.52 -22.28 4.82
CA SER A 19 -8.25 -20.89 4.49
C SER A 19 -8.33 -20.74 2.98
N VAL A 20 -9.45 -20.25 2.49
CA VAL A 20 -9.63 -19.88 1.08
C VAL A 20 -8.51 -18.92 0.67
N VAL A 21 -7.95 -19.13 -0.52
CA VAL A 21 -6.94 -18.24 -1.08
C VAL A 21 -7.58 -16.89 -1.44
N VAL A 22 -7.10 -15.80 -0.86
CA VAL A 22 -7.57 -14.44 -1.18
C VAL A 22 -6.60 -13.80 -2.18
N ILE A 23 -7.12 -13.50 -3.37
CA ILE A 23 -6.34 -12.93 -4.47
C ILE A 23 -6.75 -11.46 -4.65
N GLY A 24 -5.81 -10.55 -4.47
CA GLY A 24 -6.01 -9.12 -4.69
C GLY A 24 -6.13 -8.83 -6.18
N HIS A 25 -7.37 -8.70 -6.67
CA HIS A 25 -7.66 -8.45 -8.08
C HIS A 25 -7.21 -7.04 -8.45
N ARG A 26 -6.13 -7.00 -9.25
CA ARG A 26 -5.36 -5.78 -9.58
C ARG A 26 -4.82 -5.04 -8.36
N GLY A 27 -4.59 -5.75 -7.24
CA GLY A 27 -4.27 -5.18 -5.93
C GLY A 27 -5.53 -4.89 -5.12
N ALA A 28 -5.53 -3.79 -4.36
CA ALA A 28 -6.69 -3.33 -3.58
C ALA A 28 -7.49 -2.31 -4.39
N SER A 29 -7.90 -2.71 -5.59
CA SER A 29 -8.47 -1.85 -6.64
C SER A 29 -9.82 -1.23 -6.28
N GLY A 30 -10.48 -1.69 -5.22
CA GLY A 30 -11.65 -1.03 -4.63
C GLY A 30 -11.32 0.27 -3.89
N TYR A 31 -10.04 0.55 -3.64
CA TYR A 31 -9.60 1.68 -2.82
C TYR A 31 -8.58 2.60 -3.48
N LEU A 32 -7.76 2.08 -4.39
CA LEU A 32 -6.71 2.80 -5.11
C LEU A 32 -6.73 2.40 -6.60
N PRO A 33 -6.21 3.26 -7.50
CA PRO A 33 -6.17 2.95 -8.92
C PRO A 33 -5.51 1.60 -9.20
N GLU A 34 -6.15 0.81 -10.08
CA GLU A 34 -5.77 -0.57 -10.37
C GLU A 34 -4.30 -0.71 -10.81
N HIS A 35 -3.66 -1.81 -10.40
CA HIS A 35 -2.25 -2.16 -10.69
C HIS A 35 -1.15 -1.22 -10.17
N THR A 36 -1.47 -0.05 -9.62
CA THR A 36 -0.45 0.85 -9.06
C THR A 36 0.28 0.22 -7.87
N LEU A 37 1.56 0.55 -7.68
CA LEU A 37 2.33 0.05 -6.53
C LEU A 37 1.65 0.35 -5.19
N SER A 38 0.95 1.48 -5.07
CA SER A 38 0.16 1.82 -3.89
C SER A 38 -1.02 0.87 -3.67
N ALA A 39 -1.77 0.51 -4.71
CA ALA A 39 -2.85 -0.49 -4.63
C ALA A 39 -2.31 -1.88 -4.24
N LYS A 40 -1.10 -2.23 -4.72
CA LYS A 40 -0.40 -3.48 -4.41
C LYS A 40 0.12 -3.49 -2.97
N ALA A 41 0.70 -2.39 -2.50
CA ALA A 41 1.14 -2.21 -1.12
C ALA A 41 -0.03 -2.31 -0.13
N LEU A 42 -1.16 -1.67 -0.45
CA LEU A 42 -2.38 -1.74 0.35
C LEU A 42 -2.92 -3.18 0.41
N ALA A 43 -3.01 -3.89 -0.73
CA ALA A 43 -3.44 -5.30 -0.76
C ALA A 43 -2.50 -6.21 0.05
N TYR A 44 -1.19 -6.03 -0.10
CA TYR A 44 -0.19 -6.74 0.69
C TYR A 44 -0.44 -6.52 2.18
N GLY A 45 -0.58 -5.26 2.61
CA GLY A 45 -0.87 -4.90 4.00
C GLY A 45 -2.18 -5.49 4.52
N GLN A 46 -3.21 -5.60 3.68
CA GLN A 46 -4.51 -6.22 3.99
C GLN A 46 -4.47 -7.76 4.05
N GLY A 47 -3.33 -8.36 3.73
CA GLY A 47 -3.05 -9.77 3.97
C GLY A 47 -3.63 -10.70 2.91
N VAL A 48 -3.57 -10.33 1.63
CA VAL A 48 -3.80 -11.26 0.50
C VAL A 48 -2.79 -12.40 0.47
N ASP A 49 -3.16 -13.54 -0.12
CA ASP A 49 -2.26 -14.65 -0.38
C ASP A 49 -1.51 -14.47 -1.72
N TYR A 50 -2.19 -13.91 -2.71
CA TYR A 50 -1.67 -13.61 -4.04
C TYR A 50 -2.12 -12.23 -4.51
N ILE A 51 -1.32 -11.61 -5.37
CA ILE A 51 -1.63 -10.34 -6.02
C ILE A 51 -1.57 -10.52 -7.52
N GLU A 52 -2.56 -9.99 -8.24
CA GLU A 52 -2.70 -10.18 -9.69
C GLU A 52 -1.95 -9.13 -10.54
N GLN A 53 -1.42 -9.61 -11.66
CA GLN A 53 -0.82 -8.82 -12.75
C GLN A 53 -1.56 -9.12 -14.05
N ASP A 54 -2.26 -8.14 -14.63
CA ASP A 54 -2.73 -8.22 -16.02
C ASP A 54 -1.59 -7.73 -16.93
N VAL A 55 -1.17 -8.50 -17.92
CA VAL A 55 0.01 -8.18 -18.74
C VAL A 55 -0.33 -8.02 -20.22
N VAL A 56 0.16 -6.93 -20.83
CA VAL A 56 0.18 -6.69 -22.29
C VAL A 56 1.57 -6.23 -22.72
N LEU A 57 1.88 -6.26 -24.03
CA LEU A 57 3.14 -5.75 -24.55
C LEU A 57 3.09 -4.27 -24.93
N SER A 58 4.14 -3.54 -24.56
CA SER A 58 4.48 -2.25 -25.17
C SER A 58 5.04 -2.42 -26.60
N LYS A 59 5.23 -1.31 -27.31
CA LYS A 59 5.83 -1.27 -28.65
C LYS A 59 7.18 -1.96 -28.74
N ASP A 60 8.01 -1.76 -27.72
CA ASP A 60 9.37 -2.28 -27.55
C ASP A 60 9.40 -3.65 -26.84
N ASN A 61 8.27 -4.39 -26.86
CA ASN A 61 8.15 -5.76 -26.33
C ASN A 61 8.42 -5.90 -24.84
N VAL A 62 8.22 -4.83 -24.07
CA VAL A 62 8.30 -4.87 -22.61
C VAL A 62 6.91 -5.17 -22.05
N PRO A 63 6.74 -6.23 -21.25
CA PRO A 63 5.45 -6.50 -20.62
C PRO A 63 5.12 -5.45 -19.57
N ILE A 64 4.02 -4.74 -19.77
CA ILE A 64 3.48 -3.74 -18.84
C ILE A 64 2.29 -4.31 -18.08
N VAL A 65 2.07 -3.84 -16.85
CA VAL A 65 0.96 -4.28 -16.01
C VAL A 65 -0.23 -3.33 -16.16
N ILE A 66 -1.25 -3.80 -16.89
CA ILE A 66 -2.48 -3.07 -17.19
C ILE A 66 -3.55 -4.06 -17.65
N HIS A 67 -4.81 -3.83 -17.25
CA HIS A 67 -5.92 -4.72 -17.60
C HIS A 67 -6.24 -4.76 -19.09
N ASP A 68 -6.29 -3.60 -19.75
CA ASP A 68 -6.70 -3.53 -21.15
C ASP A 68 -5.49 -3.37 -22.06
N ILE A 69 -5.65 -3.73 -23.35
CA ILE A 69 -4.70 -3.34 -24.41
C ILE A 69 -4.69 -1.83 -24.68
N TYR A 70 -5.47 -1.05 -23.92
CA TYR A 70 -5.68 0.39 -24.07
C TYR A 70 -5.19 1.17 -22.86
N LEU A 71 -4.69 2.38 -23.10
CA LEU A 71 -4.18 3.30 -22.07
C LEU A 71 -5.20 4.37 -21.63
N ASP A 72 -6.28 4.55 -22.40
CA ASP A 72 -7.14 5.75 -22.36
C ASP A 72 -8.31 5.73 -21.36
N GLU A 73 -8.46 4.64 -20.60
CA GLU A 73 -9.45 4.54 -19.52
C GLU A 73 -8.84 4.58 -18.13
N ILE A 74 -7.50 4.55 -18.04
CA ILE A 74 -6.76 4.49 -16.77
C ILE A 74 -5.59 5.48 -16.73
N SER A 75 -5.40 6.32 -17.74
CA SER A 75 -4.31 7.29 -17.77
C SER A 75 -4.63 8.57 -18.50
N ASN A 76 -3.74 9.55 -18.38
CA ASN A 76 -3.79 10.82 -19.09
C ASN A 76 -3.29 10.77 -20.54
N VAL A 77 -3.12 9.59 -21.16
CA VAL A 77 -2.52 9.42 -22.51
C VAL A 77 -3.12 10.33 -23.57
N ALA A 78 -4.44 10.52 -23.57
CA ALA A 78 -5.13 11.35 -24.57
C ALA A 78 -4.74 12.83 -24.50
N SER A 79 -4.42 13.33 -23.30
CA SER A 79 -3.94 14.71 -23.11
C SER A 79 -2.46 14.86 -23.45
N GLN A 80 -1.67 13.82 -23.20
CA GLN A 80 -0.21 13.86 -23.34
C GLN A 80 0.26 13.52 -24.76
N TYR A 81 -0.47 12.67 -25.46
CA TYR A 81 -0.17 12.21 -26.82
C TYR A 81 -1.41 12.29 -27.73
N PRO A 82 -2.01 13.48 -27.92
CA PRO A 82 -3.36 13.63 -28.50
C PRO A 82 -3.52 13.11 -29.95
N THR A 83 -2.42 12.93 -30.68
CA THR A 83 -2.41 12.50 -32.08
C THR A 83 -2.01 11.03 -32.29
N ARG A 84 -1.89 10.26 -31.20
CA ARG A 84 -1.37 8.88 -31.22
C ARG A 84 -2.45 7.80 -31.07
N ASN A 85 -3.73 8.16 -31.21
CA ASN A 85 -4.81 7.17 -31.27
C ASN A 85 -4.87 6.49 -32.64
N ARG A 86 -5.46 5.28 -32.67
CA ARG A 86 -5.82 4.61 -33.93
C ARG A 86 -7.15 5.18 -34.47
N SER A 87 -7.58 4.69 -35.64
CA SER A 87 -8.78 5.16 -36.34
C SER A 87 -10.09 4.99 -35.57
N ASP A 88 -10.11 4.09 -34.59
CA ASP A 88 -11.23 3.88 -33.65
C ASP A 88 -11.25 4.88 -32.50
N GLY A 89 -10.28 5.81 -32.46
CA GLY A 89 -10.15 6.82 -31.42
C GLY A 89 -9.45 6.35 -30.16
N ARG A 90 -8.95 5.10 -30.12
CA ARG A 90 -8.36 4.48 -28.93
C ARG A 90 -6.83 4.57 -28.91
N PHE A 91 -6.25 4.53 -27.71
CA PHE A 91 -4.80 4.55 -27.49
C PHE A 91 -4.31 3.16 -27.04
N TYR A 92 -3.66 2.43 -27.94
CA TYR A 92 -3.22 1.06 -27.69
C TYR A 92 -1.84 1.01 -27.04
N ALA A 93 -1.65 0.20 -26.00
CA ALA A 93 -0.39 0.03 -25.30
C ALA A 93 0.77 -0.37 -26.24
N ILE A 94 0.49 -1.24 -27.21
CA ILE A 94 1.48 -1.74 -28.18
C ILE A 94 2.02 -0.65 -29.13
N ASP A 95 1.38 0.53 -29.17
CA ASP A 95 1.83 1.65 -30.00
C ASP A 95 2.79 2.58 -29.25
N PHE A 96 3.01 2.38 -27.94
CA PHE A 96 3.87 3.20 -27.09
C PHE A 96 5.04 2.38 -26.53
N THR A 97 6.23 2.99 -26.49
CA THR A 97 7.40 2.42 -25.81
C THR A 97 7.20 2.45 -24.29
N VAL A 98 7.89 1.58 -23.55
CA VAL A 98 7.83 1.60 -22.08
C VAL A 98 8.30 2.96 -21.52
N ALA A 99 9.24 3.62 -22.20
CA ALA A 99 9.71 4.95 -21.82
C ALA A 99 8.60 6.00 -21.95
N GLU A 100 7.81 5.99 -23.04
CA GLU A 100 6.63 6.85 -23.18
C GLU A 100 5.58 6.52 -22.10
N ILE A 101 5.28 5.22 -21.90
CA ILE A 101 4.28 4.77 -20.92
C ILE A 101 4.63 5.21 -19.49
N LYS A 102 5.90 5.14 -19.08
CA LYS A 102 6.34 5.57 -17.75
C LYS A 102 6.18 7.07 -17.49
N THR A 103 6.00 7.88 -18.54
CA THR A 103 5.69 9.31 -18.36
C THR A 103 4.21 9.59 -18.07
N LEU A 104 3.33 8.60 -18.30
CA LEU A 104 1.90 8.74 -18.07
C LEU A 104 1.59 8.72 -16.57
N ARG A 105 0.51 9.41 -16.21
CA ARG A 105 -0.12 9.34 -14.89
C ARG A 105 -1.26 8.34 -14.96
N ALA A 106 -1.21 7.34 -14.10
CA ALA A 106 -2.31 6.40 -13.89
C ALA A 106 -3.43 7.05 -13.05
N SER A 107 -4.67 6.64 -13.28
CA SER A 107 -5.87 7.13 -12.61
C SER A 107 -6.81 5.98 -12.29
N GLU A 108 -7.77 6.22 -11.38
CA GLU A 108 -8.94 5.35 -11.28
C GLU A 108 -9.63 5.25 -12.64
N ARG A 109 -10.30 4.13 -12.90
CA ARG A 109 -10.89 3.83 -14.20
C ARG A 109 -12.02 4.80 -14.54
N PHE A 110 -12.00 5.32 -15.76
CA PHE A 110 -13.02 6.21 -16.31
C PHE A 110 -13.43 5.79 -17.73
N SER A 111 -14.62 6.20 -18.15
CA SER A 111 -15.08 5.97 -19.54
C SER A 111 -14.36 6.94 -20.47
N HIS A 112 -13.64 6.42 -21.48
CA HIS A 112 -12.93 7.26 -22.44
C HIS A 112 -13.88 8.15 -23.27
N GLN A 113 -15.16 7.78 -23.41
CA GLN A 113 -16.16 8.57 -24.14
C GLN A 113 -16.73 9.73 -23.31
N THR A 114 -16.85 9.57 -21.98
CA THR A 114 -17.55 10.54 -21.13
C THR A 114 -16.65 11.25 -20.13
N GLY A 115 -15.44 10.75 -19.88
CA GLY A 115 -14.54 11.22 -18.82
C GLY A 115 -15.03 10.93 -17.40
N LYS A 116 -16.14 10.21 -17.23
CA LYS A 116 -16.74 9.93 -15.92
C LYS A 116 -16.13 8.68 -15.29
N PRO A 117 -15.95 8.64 -13.96
CA PRO A 117 -15.46 7.47 -13.27
C PRO A 117 -16.41 6.29 -13.44
N ILE A 118 -15.88 5.11 -13.74
CA ILE A 118 -16.66 3.86 -13.79
C ILE A 118 -17.15 3.49 -12.39
N TYR A 119 -16.30 3.69 -11.37
CA TYR A 119 -16.60 3.42 -9.98
C TYR A 119 -16.56 4.72 -9.14
N PRO A 120 -17.63 5.52 -9.09
CA PRO A 120 -17.63 6.86 -8.48
C PRO A 120 -17.37 6.88 -6.96
N LYS A 121 -17.45 5.73 -6.29
CA LYS A 121 -17.20 5.58 -4.84
C LYS A 121 -15.76 5.20 -4.52
N ARG A 122 -14.93 4.84 -5.52
CA ARG A 122 -13.51 4.50 -5.35
C ARG A 122 -12.65 5.77 -5.30
N PHE A 123 -11.36 5.62 -5.56
CA PHE A 123 -10.40 6.71 -5.50
C PHE A 123 -10.79 7.82 -6.49
N PRO A 124 -10.77 9.10 -6.11
CA PRO A 124 -11.14 10.19 -7.01
C PRO A 124 -10.22 10.31 -8.23
N LEU A 125 -10.79 10.62 -9.39
CA LEU A 125 -10.00 10.94 -10.59
C LEU A 125 -9.14 12.20 -10.37
N ASN A 126 -8.01 12.26 -11.08
CA ASN A 126 -7.09 13.42 -11.10
C ASN A 126 -6.56 13.85 -9.73
N GLN A 127 -6.49 12.91 -8.77
CA GLN A 127 -5.91 13.13 -7.45
C GLN A 127 -4.68 12.25 -7.25
N SER A 128 -3.73 12.78 -6.49
CA SER A 128 -2.42 12.22 -6.22
C SER A 128 -1.66 11.90 -7.52
N ILE A 129 -0.58 11.12 -7.40
CA ILE A 129 0.21 10.68 -8.55
C ILE A 129 0.44 9.18 -8.46
N PHE A 130 0.16 8.51 -9.57
CA PHE A 130 0.41 7.09 -9.74
C PHE A 130 0.93 6.82 -11.15
N HIS A 131 1.60 5.69 -11.33
CA HIS A 131 2.25 5.33 -12.57
C HIS A 131 1.98 3.87 -12.93
N LEU A 132 2.00 3.59 -14.23
CA LEU A 132 2.02 2.24 -14.76
C LEU A 132 3.41 1.62 -14.54
N VAL A 133 3.43 0.31 -14.32
CA VAL A 133 4.67 -0.44 -14.04
C VAL A 133 4.85 -1.58 -15.03
N THR A 134 6.08 -2.03 -15.21
CA THR A 134 6.40 -3.26 -15.94
C THR A 134 6.18 -4.50 -15.08
N LEU A 135 6.06 -5.67 -15.71
CA LEU A 135 6.01 -6.94 -14.99
C LEU A 135 7.26 -7.12 -14.11
N VAL A 136 8.44 -6.77 -14.62
CA VAL A 136 9.72 -6.83 -13.91
C VAL A 136 9.68 -6.01 -12.62
N GLU A 137 9.22 -4.76 -12.70
CA GLU A 137 9.10 -3.88 -11.52
C GLU A 137 8.13 -4.45 -10.49
N GLU A 138 7.00 -5.04 -10.92
CA GLU A 138 6.06 -5.59 -9.96
C GLU A 138 6.55 -6.90 -9.30
N LEU A 139 7.26 -7.76 -10.04
CA LEU A 139 7.90 -8.95 -9.46
C LEU A 139 8.96 -8.56 -8.43
N GLU A 140 9.78 -7.55 -8.72
CA GLU A 140 10.74 -7.00 -7.77
C GLU A 140 10.06 -6.38 -6.56
N PHE A 141 8.93 -5.70 -6.75
CA PHE A 141 8.18 -5.06 -5.68
C PHE A 141 7.67 -6.09 -4.68
N ILE A 142 7.04 -7.16 -5.17
CA ILE A 142 6.51 -8.24 -4.34
C ILE A 142 7.65 -9.04 -3.68
N THR A 143 8.73 -9.31 -4.41
CA THR A 143 9.92 -10.00 -3.85
C THR A 143 10.61 -9.17 -2.77
N GLY A 144 10.76 -7.86 -2.99
CA GLY A 144 11.33 -6.94 -2.01
C GLY A 144 10.48 -6.81 -0.75
N LEU A 145 9.15 -6.76 -0.89
CA LEU A 145 8.21 -6.79 0.24
C LEU A 145 8.30 -8.11 1.02
N ASN A 146 8.35 -9.25 0.33
CA ASN A 146 8.50 -10.57 0.95
C ASN A 146 9.82 -10.70 1.72
N LYS A 147 10.91 -10.12 1.20
CA LYS A 147 12.18 -10.04 1.93
C LYS A 147 12.04 -9.16 3.17
N ALA A 148 11.46 -7.97 3.04
CA ALA A 148 11.32 -7.03 4.15
C ALA A 148 10.37 -7.55 5.26
N ASN A 149 9.44 -8.45 4.93
CA ASN A 149 8.51 -9.06 5.90
C ASN A 149 8.90 -10.48 6.31
N ILE A 150 10.15 -10.90 6.13
CA ILE A 150 10.58 -12.28 6.41
C ILE A 150 10.33 -12.68 7.87
N ASP A 151 10.56 -11.77 8.81
CA ASP A 151 10.40 -12.01 10.25
C ASP A 151 8.93 -12.20 10.67
N ASN A 152 7.99 -11.71 9.85
CA ASN A 152 6.55 -11.91 10.03
C ASN A 152 6.04 -13.19 9.34
N ASN A 153 6.93 -14.02 8.78
CA ASN A 153 6.62 -15.22 8.00
C ASN A 153 5.57 -14.97 6.88
N LYS A 154 5.59 -13.76 6.32
CA LYS A 154 4.64 -13.33 5.29
C LYS A 154 5.27 -13.47 3.91
N GLN A 155 4.62 -14.26 3.06
CA GLN A 155 5.08 -14.56 1.70
C GLN A 155 3.88 -14.53 0.76
N VAL A 156 3.74 -13.44 0.01
CA VAL A 156 2.66 -13.23 -0.96
C VAL A 156 3.10 -13.70 -2.35
N GLY A 157 2.25 -14.44 -3.04
CA GLY A 157 2.48 -14.91 -4.40
C GLY A 157 2.03 -13.94 -5.48
N VAL A 158 2.37 -14.25 -6.72
CA VAL A 158 1.99 -13.50 -7.93
C VAL A 158 0.98 -14.28 -8.76
N TYR A 159 0.10 -13.58 -9.47
CA TYR A 159 -0.96 -14.20 -10.27
C TYR A 159 -1.00 -13.49 -11.62
N VAL A 160 -0.24 -14.01 -12.58
CA VAL A 160 0.02 -13.33 -13.85
C VAL A 160 -1.00 -13.74 -14.89
N GLU A 161 -1.66 -12.78 -15.54
CA GLU A 161 -2.54 -12.99 -16.67
C GLU A 161 -1.89 -12.53 -17.97
N ILE A 162 -1.88 -13.41 -18.97
CA ILE A 162 -1.53 -13.08 -20.35
C ILE A 162 -2.80 -12.53 -21.03
N LYS A 163 -2.84 -11.22 -21.30
CA LYS A 163 -4.03 -10.57 -21.88
C LYS A 163 -4.02 -10.65 -23.39
N GLU A 164 -5.16 -11.04 -23.95
CA GLU A 164 -5.45 -10.91 -25.38
C GLU A 164 -4.31 -11.46 -26.27
N SER A 165 -3.83 -12.68 -25.98
CA SER A 165 -2.75 -13.34 -26.74
C SER A 165 -3.09 -13.48 -28.23
N SER A 166 -4.35 -13.73 -28.57
CA SER A 166 -4.85 -13.72 -29.95
C SER A 166 -4.69 -12.36 -30.63
N TYR A 167 -4.96 -11.24 -29.94
CA TYR A 167 -4.73 -9.89 -30.46
C TYR A 167 -3.24 -9.65 -30.69
N HIS A 168 -2.40 -9.95 -29.69
CA HIS A 168 -0.94 -9.77 -29.80
C HIS A 168 -0.34 -10.57 -30.97
N ARG A 169 -0.81 -11.81 -31.20
CA ARG A 169 -0.43 -12.60 -32.38
C ARG A 169 -0.76 -11.88 -33.70
N ASN A 170 -1.95 -11.28 -33.80
CA ASN A 170 -2.36 -10.52 -34.99
C ASN A 170 -1.55 -9.23 -35.19
N GLU A 171 -1.01 -8.66 -34.12
CA GLU A 171 -0.07 -7.52 -34.14
C GLU A 171 1.41 -7.97 -34.31
N ASN A 172 1.64 -9.17 -34.85
CA ASN A 172 2.95 -9.77 -35.09
C ASN A 172 3.81 -9.96 -33.81
N ARG A 173 3.17 -10.21 -32.66
CA ARG A 173 3.83 -10.53 -31.37
C ARG A 173 3.51 -11.96 -30.92
N SER A 174 3.84 -12.94 -31.76
CA SER A 174 3.57 -14.36 -31.48
C SER A 174 4.37 -14.93 -30.31
N ASN A 175 5.47 -14.27 -29.93
CA ASN A 175 6.34 -14.67 -28.83
C ASN A 175 5.95 -14.04 -27.48
N PHE A 176 4.72 -13.50 -27.33
CA PHE A 176 4.31 -12.81 -26.11
C PHE A 176 4.43 -13.71 -24.87
N SER A 177 3.90 -14.93 -24.90
CA SER A 177 3.97 -15.85 -23.77
C SER A 177 5.41 -16.29 -23.47
N GLU A 178 6.25 -16.45 -24.49
CA GLU A 178 7.69 -16.75 -24.33
C GLU A 178 8.40 -15.62 -23.58
N ILE A 179 8.15 -14.35 -23.95
CA ILE A 179 8.71 -13.19 -23.24
C ILE A 179 8.32 -13.20 -21.77
N VAL A 180 7.04 -13.45 -21.46
CA VAL A 180 6.55 -13.53 -20.08
C VAL A 180 7.21 -14.69 -19.33
N LEU A 181 7.24 -15.89 -19.91
CA LEU A 181 7.86 -17.06 -19.29
C LEU A 181 9.37 -16.89 -19.08
N ASP A 182 10.09 -16.24 -20.00
CA ASP A 182 11.51 -15.89 -19.83
C ASP A 182 11.73 -14.98 -18.62
N ILE A 183 10.87 -13.99 -18.42
CA ILE A 183 10.92 -13.11 -17.24
C ILE A 183 10.63 -13.92 -15.98
N LEU A 184 9.56 -14.71 -15.96
CA LEU A 184 9.20 -15.53 -14.80
C LEU A 184 10.34 -16.48 -14.39
N ARG A 185 11.00 -17.12 -15.36
CA ARG A 185 12.19 -17.95 -15.13
C ARG A 185 13.35 -17.18 -14.49
N LYS A 186 13.61 -15.93 -14.92
CA LYS A 186 14.66 -15.08 -14.33
C LYS A 186 14.39 -14.73 -12.86
N TYR A 187 13.11 -14.69 -12.45
CA TYR A 187 12.69 -14.49 -11.07
C TYR A 187 12.45 -15.81 -10.31
N ASN A 188 12.98 -16.93 -10.83
CA ASN A 188 12.90 -18.27 -10.24
C ASN A 188 11.47 -18.85 -10.13
N TYR A 189 10.52 -18.35 -10.91
CA TYR A 189 9.21 -18.96 -11.08
C TYR A 189 9.28 -19.98 -12.22
N THR A 190 9.38 -21.25 -11.88
CA THR A 190 9.64 -22.34 -12.82
C THR A 190 8.75 -23.58 -12.61
N LYS A 191 8.17 -23.77 -11.42
CA LYS A 191 7.52 -25.01 -11.01
C LYS A 191 6.15 -24.79 -10.39
N ARG A 192 5.32 -25.84 -10.34
CA ARG A 192 4.00 -25.83 -9.67
C ARG A 192 4.06 -25.50 -8.17
N THR A 193 5.21 -25.73 -7.54
CA THR A 193 5.44 -25.45 -6.11
C THR A 193 5.71 -23.99 -5.81
N ASP A 194 6.09 -23.20 -6.82
CA ASP A 194 6.41 -21.79 -6.64
C ASP A 194 5.12 -21.00 -6.35
N LYS A 195 5.24 -19.87 -5.64
CA LYS A 195 4.09 -19.03 -5.31
C LYS A 195 3.63 -18.17 -6.50
N ILE A 196 3.23 -18.84 -7.57
CA ILE A 196 2.75 -18.24 -8.80
C ILE A 196 1.61 -19.04 -9.40
N PHE A 197 0.66 -18.33 -10.02
CA PHE A 197 -0.26 -18.86 -11.01
C PHE A 197 -0.11 -18.08 -12.32
N LEU A 198 -0.27 -18.75 -13.44
CA LEU A 198 -0.35 -18.15 -14.77
C LEU A 198 -1.75 -18.41 -15.35
N GLN A 199 -2.49 -17.34 -15.66
CA GLN A 199 -3.85 -17.43 -16.21
C GLN A 199 -3.96 -16.82 -17.60
N CYS A 200 -4.97 -17.28 -18.34
CA CYS A 200 -5.32 -16.73 -19.64
C CYS A 200 -6.76 -17.08 -20.02
N PHE A 201 -7.41 -16.18 -20.75
CA PHE A 201 -8.71 -16.42 -21.40
C PHE A 201 -8.58 -17.23 -22.71
N ASP A 202 -7.43 -17.18 -23.38
CA ASP A 202 -7.14 -17.95 -24.59
C ASP A 202 -6.67 -19.36 -24.18
N LEU A 203 -7.60 -20.30 -24.12
CA LEU A 203 -7.34 -21.66 -23.59
C LEU A 203 -6.41 -22.46 -24.51
N GLU A 204 -6.48 -22.20 -25.81
CA GLU A 204 -5.55 -22.73 -26.80
C GLU A 204 -4.11 -22.25 -26.54
N GLU A 205 -3.95 -21.02 -26.03
CA GLU A 205 -2.64 -20.49 -25.61
C GLU A 205 -2.12 -21.18 -24.34
N LEU A 206 -2.99 -21.50 -23.36
CA LEU A 206 -2.57 -22.30 -22.20
C LEU A 206 -2.15 -23.72 -22.60
N GLN A 207 -2.85 -24.33 -23.55
CA GLN A 207 -2.47 -25.60 -24.12
C GLN A 207 -1.09 -25.50 -24.81
N ARG A 208 -0.83 -24.43 -25.56
CA ARG A 208 0.49 -24.14 -26.15
C ARG A 208 1.57 -23.99 -25.08
N ILE A 209 1.30 -23.22 -24.02
CA ILE A 209 2.23 -22.99 -22.90
C ILE A 209 2.58 -24.30 -22.21
N ARG A 210 1.61 -25.18 -21.99
CA ARG A 210 1.85 -26.48 -21.37
C ARG A 210 2.58 -27.45 -22.29
N LEU A 211 2.05 -27.68 -23.49
CA LEU A 211 2.45 -28.79 -24.36
C LEU A 211 3.65 -28.45 -25.26
N GLN A 212 3.75 -27.20 -25.71
CA GLN A 212 4.80 -26.76 -26.64
C GLN A 212 5.92 -26.00 -25.93
N LEU A 213 5.56 -25.05 -25.06
CA LEU A 213 6.56 -24.28 -24.28
C LEU A 213 7.02 -25.00 -23.00
N GLN A 214 6.42 -26.15 -22.69
CA GLN A 214 6.81 -27.05 -21.59
C GLN A 214 6.89 -26.36 -20.22
N SER A 215 6.03 -25.38 -19.97
CA SER A 215 5.96 -24.73 -18.67
C SER A 215 5.45 -25.70 -17.60
N ASP A 216 6.13 -25.76 -16.45
CA ASP A 216 5.68 -26.48 -15.25
C ASP A 216 4.93 -25.56 -14.26
N LEU A 217 4.58 -24.33 -14.63
CA LEU A 217 3.79 -23.46 -13.74
C LEU A 217 2.36 -24.01 -13.54
N LYS A 218 1.69 -23.57 -12.47
CA LYS A 218 0.25 -23.77 -12.31
C LYS A 218 -0.50 -22.91 -13.32
N LEU A 219 -1.25 -23.54 -14.22
CA LEU A 219 -2.01 -22.87 -15.28
C LEU A 219 -3.49 -22.78 -14.91
N VAL A 220 -4.11 -21.64 -15.18
CA VAL A 220 -5.52 -21.38 -14.85
C VAL A 220 -6.30 -20.89 -16.06
N GLY A 221 -7.29 -21.67 -16.48
CA GLY A 221 -8.19 -21.30 -17.57
C GLY A 221 -9.26 -20.31 -17.12
N LEU A 222 -9.28 -19.11 -17.71
CA LEU A 222 -10.29 -18.09 -17.39
C LEU A 222 -11.57 -18.31 -18.20
N LEU A 223 -12.72 -18.24 -17.54
CA LEU A 223 -14.03 -18.46 -18.17
C LEU A 223 -14.95 -17.25 -17.96
N PRO A 224 -15.20 -16.41 -18.99
CA PRO A 224 -16.03 -15.22 -18.87
C PRO A 224 -17.51 -15.57 -18.79
N ASP A 225 -18.38 -14.68 -18.33
CA ASP A 225 -19.80 -14.80 -18.67
C ASP A 225 -20.06 -14.29 -20.10
N ASN A 226 -21.33 -14.19 -20.51
CA ASN A 226 -21.66 -13.70 -21.86
C ASN A 226 -21.41 -12.18 -22.03
N LYS A 227 -21.28 -11.41 -20.95
CA LYS A 227 -21.07 -9.95 -20.97
C LYS A 227 -19.60 -9.57 -21.00
N HIS A 228 -18.74 -10.42 -20.42
CA HIS A 228 -17.31 -10.17 -20.26
C HIS A 228 -16.47 -10.96 -21.28
N ARG A 229 -17.07 -11.48 -22.34
CA ARG A 229 -16.34 -12.14 -23.43
C ARG A 229 -15.60 -11.11 -24.26
N SER A 230 -14.29 -11.26 -24.39
CA SER A 230 -13.48 -10.45 -25.29
C SER A 230 -13.88 -10.66 -26.75
N ILE A 231 -13.88 -9.56 -27.52
CA ILE A 231 -14.09 -9.58 -28.98
C ILE A 231 -12.87 -10.09 -29.75
N TYR A 232 -11.69 -10.15 -29.11
CA TYR A 232 -10.44 -10.59 -29.74
C TYR A 232 -10.18 -12.09 -29.55
N SER A 233 -10.82 -12.71 -28.55
CA SER A 233 -10.68 -14.13 -28.26
C SER A 233 -11.51 -14.98 -29.24
N LYS A 234 -10.85 -15.95 -29.87
CA LYS A 234 -11.50 -16.97 -30.73
C LYS A 234 -11.91 -18.23 -29.96
N THR A 235 -11.62 -18.29 -28.66
CA THR A 235 -11.87 -19.45 -27.80
C THR A 235 -13.37 -19.80 -27.79
N ASP A 236 -13.67 -21.08 -28.01
CA ASP A 236 -15.03 -21.61 -27.95
C ASP A 236 -15.41 -21.93 -26.50
N TYR A 237 -15.86 -20.91 -25.78
CA TYR A 237 -16.31 -21.09 -24.40
C TYR A 237 -17.56 -21.95 -24.26
N THR A 238 -18.30 -22.23 -25.33
CA THR A 238 -19.42 -23.18 -25.26
C THR A 238 -18.87 -24.59 -25.09
N TYR A 239 -17.88 -24.96 -25.90
CA TYR A 239 -17.18 -26.23 -25.77
C TYR A 239 -16.42 -26.30 -24.44
N TRP A 240 -15.63 -25.29 -24.08
CA TRP A 240 -14.80 -25.33 -22.87
C TRP A 240 -15.59 -25.29 -21.54
N ARG A 241 -16.90 -25.00 -21.57
CA ARG A 241 -17.82 -25.13 -20.42
C ARG A 241 -18.65 -26.42 -20.45
N SER A 242 -18.51 -27.25 -21.49
CA SER A 242 -19.12 -28.58 -21.54
C SER A 242 -18.35 -29.57 -20.68
N ASP A 243 -18.95 -30.71 -20.35
CA ASP A 243 -18.28 -31.79 -19.63
C ASP A 243 -17.05 -32.31 -20.37
N VAL A 244 -17.16 -32.53 -21.68
CA VAL A 244 -16.05 -32.94 -22.54
C VAL A 244 -14.95 -31.88 -22.56
N GLY A 245 -15.31 -30.60 -22.72
CA GLY A 245 -14.33 -29.52 -22.72
C GLY A 245 -13.61 -29.37 -21.38
N ILE A 246 -14.28 -29.58 -20.25
CA ILE A 246 -13.63 -29.56 -18.93
C ILE A 246 -12.69 -30.76 -18.75
N GLU A 247 -13.07 -31.95 -19.21
CA GLU A 247 -12.19 -33.13 -19.23
C GLU A 247 -10.94 -32.85 -20.07
N ASP A 248 -11.10 -32.32 -21.29
CA ASP A 248 -9.98 -31.95 -22.16
C ASP A 248 -9.10 -30.86 -21.54
N MET A 249 -9.71 -29.85 -20.91
CA MET A 249 -9.01 -28.75 -20.23
C MET A 249 -8.14 -29.26 -19.08
N SER A 250 -8.63 -30.26 -18.33
CA SER A 250 -7.94 -30.84 -17.17
C SER A 250 -6.59 -31.49 -17.53
N THR A 251 -6.36 -31.78 -18.81
CA THR A 251 -5.09 -32.35 -19.29
C THR A 251 -3.94 -31.33 -19.33
N PHE A 252 -4.24 -30.02 -19.33
CA PHE A 252 -3.21 -28.97 -19.44
C PHE A 252 -3.30 -27.84 -18.41
N VAL A 253 -4.46 -27.62 -17.77
CA VAL A 253 -4.61 -26.65 -16.66
C VAL A 253 -4.64 -27.35 -15.31
N ASP A 254 -4.35 -26.60 -14.25
CA ASP A 254 -4.42 -27.07 -12.86
C ASP A 254 -5.71 -26.58 -12.16
N GLY A 255 -6.35 -25.54 -12.71
CA GLY A 255 -7.61 -25.00 -12.21
C GLY A 255 -8.29 -24.06 -13.19
N ILE A 256 -9.44 -23.54 -12.80
CA ILE A 256 -10.19 -22.53 -13.55
C ILE A 256 -10.43 -21.26 -12.74
N GLY A 257 -10.47 -20.12 -13.43
CA GLY A 257 -10.95 -18.86 -12.89
C GLY A 257 -12.21 -18.43 -13.63
N PRO A 258 -13.41 -18.83 -13.20
CA PRO A 258 -14.65 -18.45 -13.86
C PRO A 258 -15.19 -17.11 -13.35
N HIS A 259 -15.96 -16.40 -14.17
CA HIS A 259 -16.86 -15.39 -13.62
C HIS A 259 -17.79 -16.05 -12.59
N TYR A 260 -17.90 -15.48 -11.39
CA TYR A 260 -18.54 -16.14 -10.24
C TYR A 260 -19.98 -16.58 -10.52
N SER A 261 -20.69 -15.88 -11.42
CA SER A 261 -22.06 -16.20 -11.79
C SER A 261 -22.22 -17.52 -12.53
N LEU A 262 -21.14 -18.12 -13.03
CA LEU A 262 -21.16 -19.42 -13.71
C LEU A 262 -21.20 -20.61 -12.75
N LEU A 263 -20.96 -20.37 -11.45
CA LEU A 263 -20.80 -21.44 -10.46
C LEU A 263 -22.10 -21.83 -9.76
N TYR A 264 -23.20 -21.13 -10.03
CA TYR A 264 -24.49 -21.43 -9.44
C TYR A 264 -25.63 -21.25 -10.43
N GLU A 265 -26.73 -21.93 -10.15
CA GLU A 265 -28.00 -21.78 -10.85
C GLU A 265 -29.04 -21.19 -9.88
N GLN A 266 -29.94 -20.37 -10.41
CA GLN A 266 -30.97 -19.71 -9.62
C GLN A 266 -32.33 -20.37 -9.84
N GLY A 267 -32.73 -21.21 -8.87
CA GLY A 267 -34.10 -21.72 -8.71
C GLY A 267 -34.81 -21.06 -7.52
N ASN A 268 -35.48 -21.85 -6.68
CA ASN A 268 -35.99 -21.39 -5.38
C ASN A 268 -34.85 -21.12 -4.37
N THR A 269 -33.73 -21.82 -4.53
CA THR A 269 -32.46 -21.65 -3.81
C THR A 269 -31.31 -21.50 -4.81
N LEU A 270 -30.15 -21.04 -4.34
CA LEU A 270 -28.92 -21.04 -5.12
C LEU A 270 -28.25 -22.40 -4.96
N GLU A 271 -28.12 -23.13 -6.06
CA GLU A 271 -27.49 -24.46 -6.08
C GLU A 271 -26.24 -24.44 -6.97
N PRO A 272 -25.25 -25.32 -6.73
CA PRO A 272 -24.07 -25.43 -7.59
C PRO A 272 -24.48 -25.76 -9.04
N SER A 273 -23.87 -25.06 -10.00
CA SER A 273 -24.18 -25.28 -11.42
C SER A 273 -23.62 -26.60 -11.95
N LYS A 274 -24.08 -27.02 -13.15
CA LYS A 274 -23.44 -28.14 -13.87
C LYS A 274 -21.93 -27.93 -14.04
N LEU A 275 -21.51 -26.73 -14.46
CA LEU A 275 -20.09 -26.39 -14.64
C LEU A 275 -19.29 -26.61 -13.35
N TYR A 276 -19.80 -26.15 -12.20
CA TYR A 276 -19.14 -26.37 -10.91
C TYR A 276 -18.93 -27.87 -10.66
N ASN A 277 -19.96 -28.69 -10.87
CA ASN A 277 -19.88 -30.14 -10.63
C ASN A 277 -18.90 -30.83 -11.59
N ASP A 278 -18.89 -30.46 -12.87
CA ASP A 278 -17.96 -31.02 -13.88
C ASP A 278 -16.50 -30.70 -13.54
N VAL A 279 -16.22 -29.46 -13.09
CA VAL A 279 -14.88 -29.01 -12.68
C VAL A 279 -14.40 -29.77 -11.45
N ARG A 280 -15.28 -29.95 -10.46
CA ARG A 280 -14.96 -30.74 -9.25
C ARG A 280 -14.69 -32.21 -9.57
N LYS A 281 -15.45 -32.81 -10.49
CA LYS A 281 -15.25 -34.20 -10.94
C LYS A 281 -13.86 -34.41 -11.57
N ASN A 282 -13.31 -33.38 -12.22
CA ASN A 282 -12.00 -33.40 -12.86
C ASN A 282 -10.85 -32.91 -11.96
N ASN A 283 -11.07 -32.75 -10.65
CA ASN A 283 -10.06 -32.34 -9.66
C ASN A 283 -9.36 -30.99 -9.95
N LEU A 284 -10.05 -30.09 -10.64
CA LEU A 284 -9.57 -28.72 -10.90
C LEU A 284 -9.94 -27.80 -9.73
N PHE A 285 -9.00 -26.96 -9.28
CA PHE A 285 -9.31 -25.92 -8.30
C PHE A 285 -10.10 -24.77 -8.95
N ILE A 286 -10.86 -24.03 -8.14
CA ILE A 286 -11.76 -22.97 -8.60
C ILE A 286 -11.41 -21.64 -7.92
N HIS A 287 -10.96 -20.66 -8.71
CA HIS A 287 -10.67 -19.29 -8.26
C HIS A 287 -11.57 -18.26 -8.97
N PRO A 288 -12.85 -18.10 -8.61
CA PRO A 288 -13.74 -17.19 -9.33
C PRO A 288 -13.39 -15.71 -9.19
N TYR A 289 -13.78 -14.94 -10.21
CA TYR A 289 -13.68 -13.48 -10.24
C TYR A 289 -15.03 -12.83 -10.59
N THR A 290 -15.30 -11.56 -10.27
CA THR A 290 -14.60 -10.71 -9.29
C THR A 290 -15.55 -10.29 -8.19
N PHE A 291 -15.13 -10.44 -6.94
CA PHE A 291 -15.92 -10.09 -5.76
C PHE A 291 -15.74 -8.62 -5.42
N ARG A 292 -16.81 -7.84 -5.61
CA ARG A 292 -16.82 -6.37 -5.46
C ARG A 292 -17.89 -5.94 -4.45
N ASN A 293 -17.47 -5.38 -3.32
CA ASN A 293 -18.40 -4.90 -2.30
C ASN A 293 -19.18 -3.63 -2.74
N ASP A 294 -18.77 -2.99 -3.84
CA ASP A 294 -19.38 -1.77 -4.39
C ASP A 294 -20.20 -2.01 -5.67
N ALA A 295 -20.35 -3.26 -6.11
CA ALA A 295 -21.14 -3.65 -7.28
C ALA A 295 -22.60 -4.01 -6.92
N ASP A 296 -23.41 -4.34 -7.94
CA ASP A 296 -24.69 -5.02 -7.72
C ASP A 296 -24.43 -6.44 -7.24
N LEU A 297 -24.88 -6.72 -6.02
CA LEU A 297 -24.63 -7.99 -5.33
C LEU A 297 -25.72 -9.02 -5.61
N LYS A 298 -26.77 -8.70 -6.36
CA LYS A 298 -27.84 -9.66 -6.67
C LYS A 298 -27.26 -10.95 -7.26
N PRO A 299 -27.77 -12.13 -6.84
CA PRO A 299 -28.93 -12.34 -5.96
C PRO A 299 -28.64 -12.24 -4.45
N PHE A 300 -27.41 -11.93 -4.03
CA PHE A 300 -27.02 -11.86 -2.63
C PHE A 300 -27.45 -10.56 -1.96
N ALA A 301 -27.94 -10.66 -0.72
CA ALA A 301 -28.39 -9.50 0.05
C ALA A 301 -27.24 -8.58 0.48
N THR A 302 -26.07 -9.16 0.79
CA THR A 302 -24.87 -8.43 1.24
C THR A 302 -23.61 -9.11 0.73
N PHE A 303 -22.49 -8.39 0.77
CA PHE A 303 -21.19 -8.91 0.35
C PHE A 303 -20.77 -10.09 1.25
N ASP A 304 -21.06 -10.02 2.55
CA ASP A 304 -20.80 -11.13 3.47
C ASP A 304 -21.61 -12.37 3.09
N VAL A 305 -22.90 -12.23 2.73
CA VAL A 305 -23.74 -13.35 2.30
C VAL A 305 -23.23 -13.95 0.98
N MET A 306 -22.73 -13.12 0.06
CA MET A 306 -22.06 -13.60 -1.15
C MET A 306 -20.83 -14.44 -0.79
N LEU A 307 -19.93 -13.91 0.05
CA LEU A 307 -18.75 -14.65 0.49
C LEU A 307 -19.10 -15.96 1.24
N GLU A 308 -20.16 -15.97 2.05
CA GLU A 308 -20.68 -17.18 2.72
C GLU A 308 -21.00 -18.28 1.71
N PHE A 309 -21.72 -17.90 0.66
CA PHE A 309 -22.12 -18.83 -0.36
C PHE A 309 -20.91 -19.43 -1.07
N PHE A 310 -19.95 -18.61 -1.52
CA PHE A 310 -18.81 -19.13 -2.27
C PHE A 310 -17.79 -19.88 -1.40
N ILE A 311 -17.47 -19.37 -0.21
CA ILE A 311 -16.45 -19.95 0.66
C ILE A 311 -17.02 -21.15 1.45
N ASP A 312 -18.22 -21.04 2.00
CA ASP A 312 -18.73 -22.03 2.95
C ASP A 312 -19.63 -23.07 2.26
N LYS A 313 -20.47 -22.65 1.29
CA LYS A 313 -21.37 -23.56 0.55
C LYS A 313 -20.68 -24.21 -0.65
N LEU A 314 -20.13 -23.41 -1.56
CA LEU A 314 -19.43 -23.91 -2.75
C LEU A 314 -17.98 -24.32 -2.48
N LYS A 315 -17.41 -23.90 -1.35
CA LYS A 315 -16.04 -24.25 -0.92
C LYS A 315 -14.98 -24.01 -2.01
N VAL A 316 -15.10 -22.89 -2.74
CA VAL A 316 -14.10 -22.52 -3.75
C VAL A 316 -12.71 -22.43 -3.11
N ASP A 317 -11.68 -22.79 -3.87
CA ASP A 317 -10.31 -22.93 -3.36
C ASP A 317 -9.64 -21.57 -3.12
N GLY A 318 -10.09 -20.56 -3.86
CA GLY A 318 -9.65 -19.18 -3.79
C GLY A 318 -10.66 -18.24 -4.41
N LEU A 319 -10.47 -16.94 -4.33
CA LEU A 319 -11.29 -15.96 -5.08
C LEU A 319 -10.55 -14.65 -5.31
N PHE A 320 -10.89 -13.99 -6.42
CA PHE A 320 -10.41 -12.66 -6.79
C PHE A 320 -11.33 -11.59 -6.22
N THR A 321 -10.76 -10.60 -5.53
CA THR A 321 -11.54 -9.51 -4.93
C THR A 321 -10.87 -8.14 -5.09
N ASP A 322 -11.70 -7.12 -5.33
CA ASP A 322 -11.27 -5.72 -5.34
C ASP A 322 -11.13 -5.17 -3.90
N HIS A 323 -11.65 -5.89 -2.89
CA HIS A 323 -11.69 -5.45 -1.49
C HIS A 323 -11.04 -6.49 -0.54
N PRO A 324 -9.70 -6.66 -0.58
CA PRO A 324 -9.03 -7.71 0.17
C PRO A 324 -9.33 -7.75 1.67
N ASP A 325 -9.35 -6.59 2.35
CA ASP A 325 -9.61 -6.51 3.79
C ASP A 325 -10.99 -7.05 4.18
N LYS A 326 -12.02 -6.78 3.36
CA LYS A 326 -13.39 -7.25 3.61
C LYS A 326 -13.48 -8.76 3.46
N THR A 327 -12.84 -9.29 2.43
CA THR A 327 -12.77 -10.74 2.19
C THR A 327 -11.98 -11.45 3.29
N ARG A 328 -10.82 -10.92 3.70
CA ARG A 328 -9.98 -11.55 4.73
C ARG A 328 -10.63 -11.53 6.12
N LYS A 329 -11.33 -10.45 6.49
CA LYS A 329 -12.07 -10.37 7.78
C LYS A 329 -13.06 -11.52 7.99
N ARG A 330 -13.64 -12.07 6.91
CA ARG A 330 -14.56 -13.20 6.99
C ARG A 330 -13.88 -14.56 7.13
N GLY A 331 -12.64 -14.70 6.70
CA GLY A 331 -11.84 -15.91 6.96
C GLY A 331 -11.63 -16.21 8.45
N VAL A 332 -11.98 -15.25 9.32
CA VAL A 332 -12.00 -15.38 10.77
C VAL A 332 -13.39 -15.87 11.22
N SER A 333 -13.45 -17.00 11.94
CA SER A 333 -14.72 -17.64 12.39
C SER A 333 -15.72 -16.62 12.96
N ARG A 334 -16.99 -16.69 12.54
CA ARG A 334 -18.11 -15.86 13.05
C ARG A 334 -18.15 -15.81 14.58
N MET A 335 -17.82 -16.92 15.25
CA MET A 335 -17.77 -16.99 16.71
C MET A 335 -16.58 -16.22 17.29
N LEU A 336 -15.43 -16.22 16.59
CA LEU A 336 -14.27 -15.39 16.96
C LEU A 336 -14.55 -13.91 16.70
N VAL A 337 -15.21 -13.55 15.59
CA VAL A 337 -15.63 -12.17 15.32
C VAL A 337 -16.62 -11.69 16.37
N ILE A 338 -17.63 -12.50 16.74
CA ILE A 338 -18.57 -12.16 17.82
C ILE A 338 -17.85 -12.05 19.16
N THR A 339 -16.87 -12.91 19.44
CA THR A 339 -16.08 -12.85 20.68
C THR A 339 -15.19 -11.61 20.71
N ILE A 340 -14.50 -11.28 19.61
CA ILE A 340 -13.71 -10.05 19.47
C ILE A 340 -14.61 -8.83 19.55
N LEU A 341 -15.77 -8.83 18.91
CA LEU A 341 -16.73 -7.73 18.96
C LEU A 341 -17.33 -7.58 20.36
N PHE A 342 -17.62 -8.69 21.04
CA PHE A 342 -18.10 -8.71 22.41
C PHE A 342 -17.02 -8.20 23.38
N LEU A 343 -15.76 -8.62 23.21
CA LEU A 343 -14.60 -8.10 23.95
C LEU A 343 -14.30 -6.65 23.60
N TYR A 344 -14.51 -6.22 22.36
CA TYR A 344 -14.33 -4.83 21.91
C TYR A 344 -15.44 -3.92 22.46
N VAL A 345 -16.69 -4.40 22.47
CA VAL A 345 -17.82 -3.72 23.10
C VAL A 345 -17.65 -3.70 24.61
N LEU A 346 -17.26 -4.80 25.24
CA LEU A 346 -16.89 -4.83 26.66
C LEU A 346 -15.72 -3.90 26.96
N GLY A 347 -14.70 -3.88 26.12
CA GLY A 347 -13.55 -2.97 26.21
C GLY A 347 -13.97 -1.52 26.07
N ARG A 348 -14.90 -1.18 25.18
CA ARG A 348 -15.50 0.17 25.09
C ARG A 348 -16.41 0.50 26.27
N VAL A 349 -17.18 -0.48 26.77
CA VAL A 349 -18.03 -0.35 27.95
C VAL A 349 -17.19 -0.23 29.23
N GLN A 350 -15.97 -0.79 29.23
CA GLN A 350 -14.97 -0.70 30.31
C GLN A 350 -13.92 0.39 30.08
N GLY A 351 -13.98 1.15 28.99
CA GLY A 351 -13.04 2.24 28.70
C GLY A 351 -11.59 1.81 28.46
N VAL A 352 -11.32 0.58 28.02
CA VAL A 352 -9.96 0.10 27.70
C VAL A 352 -9.45 0.87 26.48
N ALA A 353 -8.62 1.88 26.73
CA ALA A 353 -7.91 2.61 25.69
C ALA A 353 -6.94 1.66 24.97
N ARG A 354 -6.78 1.85 23.65
CA ARG A 354 -5.66 1.27 22.89
C ARG A 354 -4.67 2.39 22.56
N PRO A 355 -3.37 2.09 22.39
CA PRO A 355 -2.43 3.10 21.96
C PRO A 355 -2.81 3.65 20.58
N LEU A 356 -2.54 4.94 20.40
CA LEU A 356 -2.56 5.57 19.09
C LEU A 356 -1.31 5.14 18.30
N VAL A 357 -1.47 4.72 17.04
CA VAL A 357 -0.35 4.25 16.22
C VAL A 357 -0.04 5.27 15.13
N ILE A 358 1.18 5.81 15.15
CA ILE A 358 1.70 6.74 14.14
C ILE A 358 2.73 5.98 13.28
N GLY A 359 2.43 5.81 12.01
CA GLY A 359 3.35 5.19 11.05
C GLY A 359 4.43 6.17 10.64
N HIS A 360 5.62 6.02 11.22
CA HIS A 360 6.77 6.88 10.98
C HIS A 360 7.21 6.74 9.53
N ARG A 361 7.02 7.83 8.77
CA ARG A 361 7.30 7.89 7.33
C ARG A 361 6.56 6.84 6.50
N GLY A 362 5.39 6.41 6.97
CA GLY A 362 4.69 5.23 6.46
C GLY A 362 5.09 3.97 7.23
N THR A 363 5.82 3.07 6.58
CA THR A 363 6.31 1.81 7.17
C THR A 363 7.66 1.40 6.59
N ALA A 364 8.49 0.73 7.41
CA ALA A 364 9.83 0.27 7.06
C ALA A 364 9.92 -0.85 6.02
N TYR A 365 8.80 -1.48 5.64
CA TYR A 365 8.82 -2.55 4.64
C TYR A 365 9.01 -2.05 3.20
N LEU A 366 8.90 -0.74 2.99
CA LEU A 366 9.07 -0.06 1.71
C LEU A 366 9.90 1.20 1.93
N PRO A 367 10.54 1.74 0.86
CA PRO A 367 11.29 2.98 0.97
C PRO A 367 10.45 4.08 1.61
N GLU A 368 11.07 4.75 2.59
CA GLU A 368 10.41 5.75 3.43
C GLU A 368 9.69 6.82 2.60
N LEU A 369 8.57 7.32 3.13
CA LEU A 369 7.78 8.43 2.58
C LEU A 369 7.12 8.20 1.22
N THR A 370 7.41 7.11 0.51
CA THR A 370 6.73 6.76 -0.75
C THR A 370 5.24 6.57 -0.54
N LEU A 371 4.42 6.90 -1.55
CA LEU A 371 2.97 6.69 -1.50
C LEU A 371 2.60 5.22 -1.27
N ALA A 372 3.43 4.28 -1.73
CA ALA A 372 3.28 2.85 -1.47
C ALA A 372 3.51 2.52 0.02
N SER A 373 4.57 3.05 0.63
CA SER A 373 4.84 2.88 2.07
C SER A 373 3.69 3.46 2.92
N GLN A 374 3.20 4.65 2.59
CA GLN A 374 2.05 5.28 3.25
C GLN A 374 0.77 4.44 3.10
N SER A 375 0.51 3.90 1.90
CA SER A 375 -0.66 3.04 1.64
C SER A 375 -0.59 1.74 2.44
N MET A 376 0.59 1.15 2.61
CA MET A 376 0.78 -0.05 3.42
C MET A 376 0.61 0.24 4.91
N ALA A 377 1.13 1.36 5.42
CA ALA A 377 0.90 1.80 6.80
C ALA A 377 -0.59 2.01 7.10
N TYR A 378 -1.34 2.55 6.13
CA TYR A 378 -2.80 2.66 6.21
C TYR A 378 -3.46 1.27 6.38
N ALA A 379 -3.06 0.29 5.57
CA ALA A 379 -3.57 -1.09 5.69
C ALA A 379 -3.21 -1.75 7.03
N TYR A 380 -2.01 -1.47 7.55
CA TYR A 380 -1.55 -1.94 8.85
C TYR A 380 -2.21 -1.25 10.05
N GLY A 381 -3.12 -0.32 9.79
CA GLY A 381 -3.99 0.22 10.83
C GLY A 381 -3.41 1.42 11.56
N ALA A 382 -2.35 2.05 11.04
CA ALA A 382 -1.85 3.32 11.56
C ALA A 382 -3.01 4.34 11.64
N ASP A 383 -3.19 4.96 12.80
CA ASP A 383 -4.19 6.03 13.01
C ASP A 383 -3.78 7.33 12.33
N ILE A 384 -2.47 7.55 12.29
CA ILE A 384 -1.81 8.71 11.72
C ILE A 384 -0.64 8.23 10.86
N ILE A 385 -0.50 8.78 9.66
CA ILE A 385 0.68 8.56 8.81
C ILE A 385 1.55 9.80 8.97
N GLU A 386 2.81 9.61 9.34
CA GLU A 386 3.77 10.70 9.43
C GLU A 386 4.46 10.92 8.08
N ILE A 387 4.69 12.18 7.75
CA ILE A 387 5.54 12.60 6.65
C ILE A 387 6.43 13.77 7.04
N ASP A 388 7.55 13.91 6.35
CA ASP A 388 8.48 15.03 6.46
C ASP A 388 8.38 15.92 5.22
N VAL A 389 8.46 17.25 5.37
CA VAL A 389 8.47 18.18 4.22
C VAL A 389 9.64 19.16 4.22
N CYS A 390 10.22 19.34 3.03
CA CYS A 390 11.19 20.38 2.68
C CYS A 390 10.71 21.19 1.47
N LEU A 391 11.27 22.38 1.25
CA LEU A 391 10.96 23.16 0.03
C LEU A 391 11.98 22.92 -1.08
N SER A 392 11.46 22.79 -2.30
CA SER A 392 12.21 22.91 -3.54
C SER A 392 12.57 24.38 -3.86
N ARG A 393 13.34 24.58 -4.93
CA ARG A 393 13.70 25.89 -5.47
C ARG A 393 12.46 26.68 -5.91
N ASP A 394 11.49 26.03 -6.54
CA ASP A 394 10.21 26.56 -7.02
C ASP A 394 9.07 26.50 -5.98
N ASN A 395 9.42 26.47 -4.68
CA ASN A 395 8.49 26.55 -3.54
C ASN A 395 7.47 25.40 -3.45
N GLN A 396 7.77 24.23 -4.04
CA GLN A 396 6.98 23.03 -3.87
C GLN A 396 7.37 22.32 -2.57
N LEU A 397 6.38 21.80 -1.85
CA LEU A 397 6.59 21.02 -0.63
C LEU A 397 6.87 19.57 -0.99
N ILE A 398 8.14 19.20 -0.90
CA ILE A 398 8.68 17.90 -1.24
C ILE A 398 8.63 17.02 0.00
N VAL A 399 8.06 15.83 -0.14
CA VAL A 399 8.01 14.86 0.95
C VAL A 399 9.34 14.12 1.03
N ILE A 400 10.16 14.51 2.00
CA ILE A 400 11.51 13.97 2.21
C ILE A 400 12.00 14.27 3.63
N HIS A 401 12.65 13.30 4.25
CA HIS A 401 13.15 13.42 5.62
C HIS A 401 14.31 14.43 5.73
N ASP A 402 15.27 14.36 4.82
CA ASP A 402 16.47 15.17 4.87
C ASP A 402 16.35 16.37 3.92
N ILE A 403 17.05 17.47 4.24
CA ILE A 403 17.24 18.59 3.29
C ILE A 403 18.13 18.20 2.08
N TYR A 404 18.61 16.95 2.06
CA TYR A 404 19.49 16.35 1.07
C TYR A 404 18.82 15.19 0.36
N LEU A 405 19.22 14.92 -0.89
CA LEU A 405 18.65 13.87 -1.74
C LEU A 405 19.49 12.57 -1.73
N ASP A 406 20.75 12.65 -1.33
CA ASP A 406 21.79 11.65 -1.60
C ASP A 406 21.59 10.32 -0.88
N GLY A 407 20.90 10.29 0.26
CA GLY A 407 20.73 9.06 1.05
C GLY A 407 19.52 8.22 0.67
N VAL A 408 18.64 8.73 -0.21
CA VAL A 408 17.32 8.13 -0.51
C VAL A 408 16.97 8.17 -2.00
N SER A 409 17.86 8.65 -2.86
CA SER A 409 17.58 8.79 -4.29
C SER A 409 18.81 8.55 -5.15
N ASN A 410 18.59 8.42 -6.45
CA ASN A 410 19.64 8.34 -7.46
C ASN A 410 20.13 9.71 -7.97
N VAL A 411 20.03 10.78 -7.17
CA VAL A 411 20.37 12.16 -7.58
C VAL A 411 21.79 12.29 -8.15
N ALA A 412 22.77 11.58 -7.60
CA ALA A 412 24.15 11.64 -8.07
C ALA A 412 24.32 11.00 -9.48
N GLU A 413 23.44 10.07 -9.86
CA GLU A 413 23.41 9.49 -11.20
C GLU A 413 22.77 10.47 -12.21
N ILE A 414 21.69 11.15 -11.81
CA ILE A 414 20.91 12.02 -12.70
C ILE A 414 21.49 13.44 -12.83
N PHE A 415 22.11 13.96 -11.77
CA PHE A 415 22.62 15.32 -11.67
C PHE A 415 24.02 15.40 -11.02
N PRO A 416 25.05 14.69 -11.55
CA PRO A 416 26.35 14.54 -10.88
C PRO A 416 27.09 15.84 -10.56
N ASN A 417 26.79 16.93 -11.28
CA ASN A 417 27.46 18.23 -11.15
C ASN A 417 26.62 19.28 -10.41
N ARG A 418 25.59 18.87 -9.68
CA ARG A 418 24.66 19.77 -8.96
C ARG A 418 24.79 19.66 -7.44
N ASN A 419 25.79 18.93 -6.95
CA ASN A 419 26.14 18.92 -5.54
C ASN A 419 26.83 20.23 -5.13
N ARG A 420 26.78 20.52 -3.83
CA ARG A 420 27.55 21.61 -3.22
C ARG A 420 28.96 21.16 -2.87
N SER A 421 29.80 22.07 -2.37
CA SER A 421 31.21 21.82 -2.03
C SER A 421 31.43 20.70 -1.00
N ASN A 422 30.42 20.36 -0.21
CA ASN A 422 30.44 19.24 0.73
C ASN A 422 30.03 17.89 0.10
N GLY A 423 29.76 17.85 -1.21
CA GLY A 423 29.39 16.65 -1.94
C GLY A 423 27.90 16.34 -2.00
N PHE A 424 27.04 17.04 -1.23
CA PHE A 424 25.61 16.75 -1.14
C PHE A 424 24.74 17.56 -2.13
N HIS A 425 23.63 16.97 -2.55
CA HIS A 425 22.57 17.58 -3.35
C HIS A 425 21.42 18.02 -2.44
N TYR A 426 21.17 19.33 -2.37
CA TYR A 426 20.14 19.89 -1.50
C TYR A 426 18.82 20.05 -2.24
N VAL A 427 17.71 19.68 -1.59
CA VAL A 427 16.35 19.76 -2.18
C VAL A 427 16.04 21.16 -2.70
N ILE A 428 16.46 22.20 -1.97
CA ILE A 428 16.20 23.61 -2.29
C ILE A 428 16.88 24.09 -3.59
N ASP A 429 17.84 23.33 -4.12
CA ASP A 429 18.58 23.71 -5.32
C ASP A 429 17.88 23.23 -6.61
N PHE A 430 16.83 22.41 -6.50
CA PHE A 430 16.12 21.79 -7.63
C PHE A 430 14.67 22.25 -7.70
N ASP A 431 14.14 22.42 -8.91
CA ASP A 431 12.69 22.58 -9.12
C ASP A 431 11.98 21.23 -9.08
N LEU A 432 10.66 21.21 -8.87
CA LEU A 432 9.89 19.97 -8.84
C LEU A 432 10.05 19.16 -10.14
N ALA A 433 10.10 19.82 -11.30
CA ALA A 433 10.31 19.14 -12.58
C ALA A 433 11.65 18.38 -12.65
N GLU A 434 12.71 18.90 -12.01
CA GLU A 434 13.99 18.21 -11.90
C GLU A 434 13.89 17.04 -10.91
N LEU A 435 13.27 17.26 -9.76
CA LEU A 435 13.08 16.25 -8.71
C LEU A 435 12.25 15.05 -9.18
N ARG A 436 11.28 15.25 -10.08
CA ARG A 436 10.46 14.17 -10.67
C ARG A 436 11.24 13.20 -11.55
N ARG A 437 12.47 13.54 -11.95
CA ARG A 437 13.35 12.65 -12.70
C ARG A 437 14.09 11.65 -11.80
N LEU A 438 14.01 11.84 -10.49
CA LEU A 438 14.68 11.00 -9.50
C LEU A 438 13.84 9.76 -9.20
N SER A 439 14.54 8.66 -8.94
CA SER A 439 14.00 7.44 -8.36
C SER A 439 14.38 7.41 -6.88
N ILE A 440 13.37 7.21 -6.04
CA ILE A 440 13.51 7.01 -4.59
C ILE A 440 13.83 5.54 -4.32
N ARG A 441 14.70 5.30 -3.33
CA ARG A 441 15.20 3.98 -2.95
C ARG A 441 15.26 3.86 -1.43
N GLU A 442 15.40 2.64 -0.93
CA GLU A 442 15.66 2.41 0.49
C GLU A 442 16.95 3.12 0.93
N ARG A 443 16.95 3.59 2.17
CA ARG A 443 18.00 4.47 2.69
C ARG A 443 19.39 3.81 2.64
N PHE A 444 20.37 4.55 2.14
CA PHE A 444 21.77 4.16 2.11
C PHE A 444 22.67 5.28 2.64
N ILE A 445 23.87 4.91 3.07
CA ILE A 445 24.88 5.87 3.52
C ILE A 445 25.42 6.59 2.27
N PRO A 446 25.32 7.93 2.20
CA PRO A 446 25.86 8.69 1.07
C PRO A 446 27.33 8.38 0.80
N PHE A 447 27.74 8.43 -0.47
CA PHE A 447 29.10 8.21 -0.97
C PHE A 447 29.67 6.79 -0.88
N ASN A 448 29.19 5.94 0.03
CA ASN A 448 29.63 4.54 0.12
C ASN A 448 28.59 3.51 -0.40
N GLY A 449 27.33 3.93 -0.60
CA GLY A 449 26.28 3.10 -1.19
C GLY A 449 25.76 1.95 -0.32
N THR A 450 26.15 1.88 0.96
CA THR A 450 25.74 0.82 1.87
C THR A 450 24.33 1.07 2.37
N GLN A 451 23.41 0.14 2.13
CA GLN A 451 22.04 0.21 2.67
C GLN A 451 22.08 0.26 4.21
N VAL A 452 21.39 1.23 4.80
CA VAL A 452 21.40 1.47 6.26
C VAL A 452 20.71 0.34 7.01
N PHE A 453 19.63 -0.20 6.44
CA PHE A 453 18.84 -1.28 7.03
C PHE A 453 18.83 -2.52 6.12
N PRO A 454 19.79 -3.45 6.26
CA PRO A 454 20.00 -4.54 5.29
C PRO A 454 18.81 -5.50 5.10
N LEU A 455 17.93 -5.59 6.12
CA LEU A 455 16.74 -6.45 6.13
C LEU A 455 15.50 -5.77 5.55
N ARG A 456 15.49 -4.45 5.37
CA ARG A 456 14.38 -3.72 4.73
C ARG A 456 14.37 -3.94 3.22
N PHE A 457 13.47 -3.23 2.54
CA PHE A 457 13.33 -3.28 1.09
C PHE A 457 14.69 -3.09 0.39
N PRO A 458 15.04 -3.87 -0.64
CA PRO A 458 16.33 -3.70 -1.33
C PRO A 458 16.46 -2.31 -1.97
N SER A 459 17.57 -1.61 -1.73
CA SER A 459 17.86 -0.32 -2.38
C SER A 459 18.17 -0.44 -3.87
N ASN A 460 18.69 -1.59 -4.30
CA ASN A 460 19.13 -1.85 -5.67
C ASN A 460 18.07 -2.63 -6.45
N THR A 461 17.02 -1.94 -6.89
CA THR A 461 15.94 -2.50 -7.72
C THR A 461 15.77 -1.69 -9.01
N ASN A 462 15.15 -2.28 -10.02
CA ASN A 462 14.71 -1.60 -11.25
C ASN A 462 13.44 -0.77 -11.05
N ILE A 463 12.81 -0.85 -9.87
CA ILE A 463 11.62 -0.09 -9.51
C ILE A 463 11.95 1.39 -9.37
N SER A 464 11.19 2.23 -10.06
CA SER A 464 11.21 3.68 -9.86
C SER A 464 10.12 4.11 -8.87
N PHE A 465 10.44 4.21 -7.59
CA PHE A 465 9.56 4.93 -6.67
C PHE A 465 9.66 6.44 -6.92
N HIS A 466 8.52 7.10 -7.06
CA HIS A 466 8.48 8.52 -7.33
C HIS A 466 8.51 9.33 -6.03
N LEU A 467 9.29 10.41 -6.05
CA LEU A 467 9.23 11.45 -5.03
C LEU A 467 7.85 12.11 -5.07
N SER A 468 7.22 12.28 -3.91
CA SER A 468 5.87 12.88 -3.77
C SER A 468 5.93 14.30 -3.21
N THR A 469 4.84 15.05 -3.43
CA THR A 469 4.62 16.36 -2.79
C THR A 469 3.61 16.26 -1.65
N LEU A 470 3.52 17.31 -0.83
CA LEU A 470 2.51 17.40 0.23
C LEU A 470 1.08 17.27 -0.35
N ASN A 471 0.79 17.95 -1.47
CA ASN A 471 -0.49 17.86 -2.17
C ASN A 471 -0.86 16.41 -2.50
N GLU A 472 0.07 15.65 -3.07
CA GLU A 472 -0.17 14.27 -3.48
C GLU A 472 -0.40 13.34 -2.29
N THR A 473 0.24 13.62 -1.16
CA THR A 473 0.03 12.87 0.09
C THR A 473 -1.31 13.21 0.74
N ILE A 474 -1.72 14.49 0.75
CA ILE A 474 -3.06 14.91 1.20
C ILE A 474 -4.13 14.21 0.37
N GLU A 475 -3.98 14.23 -0.96
CA GLU A 475 -4.90 13.59 -1.90
C GLU A 475 -4.95 12.07 -1.73
N LEU A 476 -3.81 11.41 -1.50
CA LEU A 476 -3.78 9.98 -1.15
C LEU A 476 -4.60 9.69 0.11
N LEU A 477 -4.35 10.43 1.20
CA LEU A 477 -5.05 10.22 2.49
C LEU A 477 -6.55 10.44 2.35
N LEU A 478 -6.97 11.56 1.74
CA LEU A 478 -8.39 11.90 1.58
C LEU A 478 -9.10 10.91 0.65
N GLY A 479 -8.45 10.49 -0.44
CA GLY A 479 -8.96 9.48 -1.35
C GLY A 479 -9.13 8.12 -0.68
N LEU A 480 -8.14 7.66 0.10
CA LEU A 480 -8.23 6.43 0.89
C LEU A 480 -9.31 6.50 1.97
N ASN A 481 -9.39 7.61 2.73
CA ASN A 481 -10.44 7.82 3.73
C ASN A 481 -11.83 7.74 3.10
N ARG A 482 -12.03 8.35 1.94
CA ARG A 482 -13.29 8.25 1.17
C ARG A 482 -13.59 6.82 0.75
N ALA A 483 -12.64 6.15 0.08
CA ALA A 483 -12.89 4.84 -0.53
C ALA A 483 -13.06 3.73 0.53
N THR A 484 -12.31 3.80 1.63
CA THR A 484 -12.38 2.82 2.73
C THR A 484 -13.42 3.17 3.80
N ARG A 485 -13.94 4.40 3.80
CA ARG A 485 -14.79 4.97 4.87
C ARG A 485 -14.14 4.95 6.25
N GLN A 486 -12.83 5.16 6.30
CA GLN A 486 -12.10 5.37 7.55
C GLN A 486 -11.69 6.84 7.69
N ARG A 487 -11.18 7.21 8.86
CA ARG A 487 -10.70 8.56 9.15
C ARG A 487 -9.29 8.48 9.74
N ARG A 488 -8.31 8.22 8.87
CA ARG A 488 -6.89 8.34 9.19
C ARG A 488 -6.43 9.78 9.05
N GLN A 489 -5.31 10.10 9.68
CA GLN A 489 -4.78 11.46 9.75
C GLN A 489 -3.37 11.53 9.19
N LEU A 490 -2.91 12.74 8.89
CA LEU A 490 -1.55 13.04 8.46
C LEU A 490 -0.85 13.87 9.52
N LEU A 491 0.35 13.46 9.91
CA LEU A 491 1.25 14.22 10.77
C LEU A 491 2.39 14.76 9.90
N ILE A 492 2.45 16.07 9.74
CA ILE A 492 3.39 16.74 8.84
C ILE A 492 4.51 17.35 9.66
N GLU A 493 5.72 16.81 9.53
CA GLU A 493 6.92 17.43 10.08
C GLU A 493 7.46 18.51 9.15
N ILE A 494 7.53 19.75 9.66
CA ILE A 494 8.20 20.86 8.99
C ILE A 494 9.70 20.74 9.29
N LYS A 495 10.50 20.37 8.28
CA LYS A 495 11.94 20.16 8.45
C LYS A 495 12.71 21.47 8.40
N LYS A 496 13.52 21.70 9.43
CA LYS A 496 14.53 22.76 9.49
C LYS A 496 13.98 24.11 8.97
N PRO A 497 12.94 24.69 9.59
CA PRO A 497 12.40 25.99 9.17
C PRO A 497 13.47 27.08 9.09
N GLU A 498 14.44 27.10 10.02
CA GLU A 498 15.57 28.05 10.00
C GLU A 498 16.47 27.90 8.76
N TYR A 499 16.62 26.68 8.24
CA TYR A 499 17.37 26.44 7.00
C TYR A 499 16.68 27.10 5.82
N HIS A 500 15.35 26.94 5.72
CA HIS A 500 14.55 27.53 4.66
C HIS A 500 14.50 29.06 4.76
N PHE A 501 14.47 29.60 5.98
CA PHE A 501 14.50 31.04 6.22
C PHE A 501 15.77 31.71 5.68
N LYS A 502 16.93 31.03 5.71
CA LYS A 502 18.19 31.53 5.10
C LYS A 502 18.09 31.76 3.59
N TYR A 503 17.08 31.19 2.93
CA TYR A 503 16.79 31.40 1.50
C TYR A 503 15.54 32.24 1.28
N ASN A 504 15.12 33.03 2.29
CA ASN A 504 13.91 33.86 2.28
C ASN A 504 12.62 33.05 2.02
N LYS A 505 12.55 31.81 2.51
CA LYS A 505 11.37 30.95 2.38
C LYS A 505 10.76 30.66 3.76
N SER A 506 9.48 31.00 3.94
CA SER A 506 8.69 30.57 5.09
C SER A 506 7.98 29.25 4.77
N ILE A 507 8.62 28.13 5.14
CA ILE A 507 8.04 26.80 4.91
C ILE A 507 6.71 26.62 5.63
N SER A 508 6.55 27.11 6.85
CA SER A 508 5.31 27.02 7.61
C SER A 508 4.16 27.79 6.96
N SER A 509 4.42 28.99 6.43
CA SER A 509 3.40 29.74 5.69
C SER A 509 2.98 29.01 4.41
N ILE A 510 3.92 28.39 3.70
CA ILE A 510 3.61 27.59 2.49
C ILE A 510 2.83 26.33 2.86
N VAL A 511 3.19 25.61 3.93
CA VAL A 511 2.42 24.46 4.44
C VAL A 511 0.98 24.86 4.78
N LEU A 512 0.79 25.94 5.53
CA LEU A 512 -0.56 26.42 5.88
C LEU A 512 -1.36 26.87 4.65
N ALA A 513 -0.71 27.52 3.67
CA ALA A 513 -1.36 27.90 2.42
C ALA A 513 -1.79 26.67 1.60
N THR A 514 -0.93 25.65 1.51
CA THR A 514 -1.26 24.37 0.87
C THR A 514 -2.44 23.69 1.57
N LEU A 515 -2.42 23.60 2.91
CA LEU A 515 -3.53 23.01 3.67
C LEU A 515 -4.84 23.80 3.51
N ASN A 516 -4.77 25.12 3.48
CA ASN A 516 -5.92 25.98 3.22
C ASN A 516 -6.52 25.77 1.83
N ALA A 517 -5.71 25.47 0.81
CA ALA A 517 -6.21 25.13 -0.52
C ALA A 517 -7.10 23.86 -0.54
N TYR A 518 -6.92 22.96 0.43
CA TYR A 518 -7.79 21.78 0.65
C TYR A 518 -8.86 22.01 1.74
N ASN A 519 -8.99 23.24 2.27
CA ASN A 519 -9.85 23.58 3.40
C ASN A 519 -9.51 22.81 4.70
N LEU A 520 -8.23 22.50 4.92
CA LEU A 520 -7.73 21.75 6.09
C LEU A 520 -7.09 22.69 7.11
N ILE A 521 -7.90 23.50 7.80
CA ILE A 521 -7.44 24.58 8.70
C ILE A 521 -8.05 24.55 10.11
N GLN A 522 -8.95 23.60 10.37
CA GLN A 522 -9.66 23.45 11.64
C GLN A 522 -8.98 22.42 12.55
N PRO A 523 -9.13 22.53 13.87
CA PRO A 523 -8.56 21.56 14.82
C PRO A 523 -9.03 20.11 14.57
N THR A 524 -10.23 19.95 14.02
CA THR A 524 -10.85 18.65 13.72
C THR A 524 -10.39 18.04 12.40
N ASP A 525 -9.68 18.79 11.57
CA ASP A 525 -9.24 18.28 10.27
C ASP A 525 -8.19 17.18 10.45
N PRO A 526 -8.09 16.23 9.50
CA PRO A 526 -7.21 15.06 9.61
C PRO A 526 -5.73 15.41 9.38
N VAL A 527 -5.28 16.60 9.79
CA VAL A 527 -3.91 17.07 9.66
C VAL A 527 -3.40 17.61 10.99
N ILE A 528 -2.15 17.33 11.29
CA ILE A 528 -1.42 17.75 12.49
C ILE A 528 -0.05 18.24 12.03
N LEU A 529 0.45 19.31 12.62
CA LEU A 529 1.81 19.79 12.34
C LEU A 529 2.73 19.44 13.49
N GLN A 530 3.97 19.12 13.16
CA GLN A 530 5.06 18.96 14.13
C GLN A 530 6.37 19.55 13.59
N THR A 531 7.31 19.82 14.48
CA THR A 531 8.68 20.20 14.13
C THR A 531 9.57 20.13 15.39
N PHE A 532 10.88 19.99 15.19
CA PHE A 532 11.89 20.14 16.25
C PHE A 532 12.13 21.61 16.65
N HIS A 533 11.60 22.59 15.93
CA HIS A 533 11.78 24.01 16.27
C HIS A 533 10.57 24.52 17.07
N ILE A 534 10.67 24.54 18.40
CA ILE A 534 9.58 24.93 19.30
C ILE A 534 9.12 26.37 19.06
N GLU A 535 10.06 27.27 18.79
CA GLU A 535 9.77 28.66 18.45
C GLU A 535 8.95 28.77 17.15
N GLU A 536 9.13 27.85 16.21
CA GLU A 536 8.33 27.78 14.98
C GLU A 536 6.89 27.33 15.28
N LEU A 537 6.67 26.40 16.21
CA LEU A 537 5.32 26.04 16.67
C LEU A 537 4.61 27.24 17.32
N MET A 538 5.34 28.03 18.11
CA MET A 538 4.82 29.26 18.68
C MET A 538 4.50 30.28 17.58
N HIS A 539 5.36 30.43 16.56
CA HIS A 539 5.13 31.29 15.41
C HIS A 539 3.86 30.88 14.64
N ILE A 540 3.72 29.58 14.35
CA ILE A 540 2.52 29.01 13.69
C ILE A 540 1.24 29.33 14.47
N ARG A 541 1.26 29.15 15.80
CA ARG A 541 0.08 29.38 16.64
C ARG A 541 -0.22 30.87 16.85
N ARG A 542 0.79 31.69 17.19
CA ARG A 542 0.59 33.07 17.66
C ARG A 542 0.65 34.09 16.54
N ASN A 543 1.53 33.91 15.55
CA ASN A 543 1.75 34.90 14.49
C ASN A 543 1.01 34.53 13.21
N LEU A 544 1.02 33.26 12.81
CA LEU A 544 0.28 32.78 11.64
C LEU A 544 -1.19 32.44 11.97
N GLY A 545 -1.56 32.42 13.26
CA GLY A 545 -2.94 32.24 13.71
C GLY A 545 -3.54 30.86 13.42
N SER A 546 -2.70 29.84 13.23
CA SER A 546 -3.17 28.49 12.89
C SER A 546 -3.94 27.86 14.06
N LYS A 547 -5.10 27.28 13.75
CA LYS A 547 -5.93 26.51 14.68
C LYS A 547 -5.63 25.02 14.63
N LEU A 548 -4.74 24.58 13.75
CA LEU A 548 -4.39 23.18 13.62
C LEU A 548 -3.79 22.64 14.92
N ARG A 549 -3.94 21.33 15.10
CA ARG A 549 -3.27 20.61 16.18
C ARG A 549 -1.77 20.64 15.93
N LEU A 550 -1.02 20.91 17.00
CA LEU A 550 0.44 20.99 16.97
C LEU A 550 1.02 19.95 17.93
N PHE A 551 2.00 19.17 17.48
CA PHE A 551 2.81 18.28 18.31
C PHE A 551 4.25 18.82 18.41
N ALA A 552 4.83 18.79 19.60
CA ALA A 552 6.21 19.21 19.83
C ALA A 552 7.18 18.02 19.75
N LEU A 553 8.02 17.97 18.71
CA LEU A 553 9.11 17.00 18.67
C LEU A 553 10.21 17.40 19.66
N MET A 554 10.74 16.44 20.42
CA MET A 554 11.79 16.70 21.40
C MET A 554 13.03 15.85 21.17
N THR A 555 14.17 16.53 21.00
CA THR A 555 15.52 15.94 20.84
C THR A 555 16.50 16.56 21.85
N TRP A 556 17.77 16.18 21.78
CA TRP A 556 18.83 16.80 22.58
C TRP A 556 19.19 18.19 22.03
N ASN A 557 19.80 19.03 22.88
CA ASN A 557 20.40 20.29 22.46
C ASN A 557 21.56 20.02 21.48
N ARG A 558 21.24 19.98 20.19
CA ARG A 558 22.17 19.76 19.08
C ARG A 558 22.06 20.92 18.11
N ILE A 559 23.15 21.69 18.01
CA ILE A 559 23.26 22.92 17.20
C ILE A 559 22.80 22.72 15.73
N ASN A 560 22.87 21.49 15.21
CA ASN A 560 22.53 21.16 13.81
C ASN A 560 21.12 20.57 13.61
N GLU A 561 20.37 20.30 14.68
CA GLU A 561 19.00 19.75 14.63
C GLU A 561 17.93 20.80 14.95
N SER A 562 18.15 21.60 16.00
CA SER A 562 17.26 22.68 16.41
C SER A 562 18.00 23.74 17.22
N SER A 563 17.52 24.98 17.18
CA SER A 563 17.97 26.10 18.01
C SER A 563 17.17 26.25 19.32
N SER A 564 16.15 25.42 19.55
CA SER A 564 15.34 25.42 20.78
C SER A 564 16.13 24.92 22.00
N ASP A 565 15.83 25.48 23.18
CA ASP A 565 16.39 25.01 24.45
C ASP A 565 15.61 23.80 25.00
N TYR A 566 16.04 22.61 24.62
CA TYR A 566 15.43 21.37 25.11
C TYR A 566 15.77 21.04 26.56
N ASP A 567 16.75 21.68 27.19
CA ASP A 567 16.96 21.49 28.63
C ASP A 567 15.82 22.16 29.40
N PHE A 568 15.43 23.37 28.98
CA PHE A 568 14.23 24.04 29.49
C PHE A 568 12.96 23.25 29.16
N TYR A 569 12.73 22.87 27.90
CA TYR A 569 11.48 22.20 27.50
C TYR A 569 11.33 20.76 28.01
N ARG A 570 12.39 20.16 28.58
CA ARG A 570 12.33 18.89 29.33
C ARG A 570 12.11 19.06 30.84
N SER A 571 11.95 20.28 31.33
CA SER A 571 11.55 20.57 32.71
C SER A 571 10.03 20.67 32.86
N GLU A 572 9.50 20.55 34.08
CA GLU A 572 8.08 20.75 34.36
C GLU A 572 7.58 22.14 33.92
N GLU A 573 8.40 23.17 34.15
CA GLU A 573 8.07 24.54 33.75
C GLU A 573 8.00 24.68 32.23
N GLY A 574 8.93 24.07 31.49
CA GLY A 574 8.93 24.05 30.04
C GLY A 574 7.72 23.33 29.47
N ILE A 575 7.35 22.18 30.03
CA ILE A 575 6.15 21.43 29.62
C ILE A 575 4.87 22.23 29.89
N ARG A 576 4.77 22.88 31.06
CA ARG A 576 3.66 23.80 31.37
C ARG A 576 3.58 24.96 30.38
N ASN A 577 4.72 25.48 29.91
CA ASN A 577 4.74 26.53 28.90
C ASN A 577 4.17 26.01 27.57
N LEU A 578 4.66 24.85 27.14
CA LEU A 578 4.25 24.17 25.90
C LEU A 578 2.77 23.81 25.87
N SER A 579 2.15 23.46 27.01
CA SER A 579 0.75 23.03 27.06
C SER A 579 -0.26 24.08 26.58
N ASN A 580 0.13 25.36 26.52
CA ASN A 580 -0.70 26.43 25.95
C ASN A 580 -0.64 26.50 24.41
N ILE A 581 0.29 25.77 23.79
CA ILE A 581 0.58 25.83 22.35
C ILE A 581 0.25 24.50 21.67
N VAL A 582 0.74 23.39 22.23
CA VAL A 582 0.67 22.06 21.61
C VAL A 582 -0.38 21.17 22.27
N GLN A 583 -0.75 20.09 21.59
CA GLN A 583 -1.69 19.08 22.09
C GLN A 583 -0.96 17.79 22.50
N ALA A 584 0.27 17.59 22.03
CA ALA A 584 1.09 16.45 22.43
C ALA A 584 2.58 16.77 22.37
N LEU A 585 3.34 15.98 23.11
CA LEU A 585 4.79 15.86 23.01
C LEU A 585 5.12 14.59 22.19
N ALA A 586 6.08 14.69 21.30
CA ALA A 586 6.65 13.58 20.55
C ALA A 586 8.16 13.49 20.87
N PRO A 587 8.55 12.99 22.05
CA PRO A 587 9.94 12.96 22.45
C PRO A 587 10.69 11.76 21.88
N ASN A 588 12.02 11.84 21.82
CA ASN A 588 12.83 10.63 21.75
C ASN A 588 12.45 9.71 22.95
N HIS A 589 12.30 8.41 22.71
CA HIS A 589 11.92 7.45 23.76
C HIS A 589 12.87 7.45 24.97
N GLU A 590 14.14 7.85 24.80
CA GLU A 590 15.13 8.04 25.88
C GLU A 590 14.82 9.20 26.83
N PHE A 591 13.81 10.03 26.54
CA PHE A 591 13.38 11.09 27.45
C PHE A 591 12.25 10.67 28.39
N VAL A 592 11.58 9.55 28.12
CA VAL A 592 10.53 9.02 28.99
C VAL A 592 11.02 7.86 29.86
N VAL A 593 12.17 7.28 29.54
CA VAL A 593 12.83 6.24 30.33
C VAL A 593 14.34 6.43 30.37
N ASN A 594 15.00 5.97 31.44
CA ASN A 594 16.45 5.92 31.53
C ASN A 594 16.97 4.55 31.09
N TYR A 595 18.05 4.52 30.31
CA TYR A 595 18.74 3.31 29.89
C TYR A 595 20.11 3.18 30.59
N ASP A 596 20.56 1.95 30.82
CA ASP A 596 21.98 1.67 31.09
C ASP A 596 22.80 1.58 29.80
N SER A 597 24.11 1.38 29.93
CA SER A 597 25.03 1.25 28.78
C SER A 597 24.74 0.05 27.88
N ASN A 598 23.93 -0.92 28.34
CA ASN A 598 23.55 -2.11 27.59
C ASN A 598 22.15 -1.99 26.97
N GLY A 599 21.48 -0.84 27.11
CA GLY A 599 20.12 -0.62 26.61
C GLY A 599 19.02 -1.18 27.52
N THR A 600 19.33 -1.54 28.77
CA THR A 600 18.33 -1.98 29.75
C THR A 600 17.64 -0.78 30.38
N ILE A 601 16.31 -0.81 30.48
CA ILE A 601 15.54 0.25 31.12
C ILE A 601 15.75 0.22 32.65
N LEU A 602 16.25 1.33 33.20
CA LEU A 602 16.51 1.53 34.63
C LEU A 602 15.32 2.13 35.39
N GLY A 603 14.46 2.88 34.69
CA GLY A 603 13.30 3.52 35.30
C GLY A 603 12.61 4.53 34.38
N VAL A 604 11.46 5.02 34.81
CA VAL A 604 10.64 6.00 34.10
C VAL A 604 11.03 7.42 34.55
N THR A 605 11.10 8.37 33.62
CA THR A 605 11.34 9.79 33.96
C THR A 605 10.02 10.48 34.34
N ASN A 606 10.07 11.73 34.80
CA ASN A 606 8.85 12.48 35.11
C ASN A 606 8.16 13.10 33.88
N LEU A 607 8.73 12.98 32.68
CA LEU A 607 8.25 13.68 31.48
C LEU A 607 6.78 13.37 31.18
N THR A 608 6.41 12.08 31.15
CA THR A 608 5.03 11.67 30.87
C THR A 608 4.06 12.18 31.94
N LYS A 609 4.47 12.10 33.22
CA LYS A 609 3.67 12.58 34.34
C LYS A 609 3.40 14.09 34.22
N TRP A 610 4.43 14.89 33.93
CA TRP A 610 4.28 16.33 33.74
C TRP A 610 3.41 16.65 32.53
N ALA A 611 3.58 15.95 31.40
CA ALA A 611 2.75 16.13 30.21
C ALA A 611 1.27 15.91 30.51
N HIS A 612 0.94 14.78 31.15
CA HIS A 612 -0.43 14.44 31.53
C HIS A 612 -1.04 15.42 32.54
N GLN A 613 -0.24 15.88 33.52
CA GLN A 613 -0.65 16.91 34.48
C GLN A 613 -1.13 18.20 33.79
N TYR A 614 -0.57 18.53 32.63
CA TYR A 614 -0.94 19.71 31.83
C TYR A 614 -1.79 19.38 30.59
N GLY A 615 -2.37 18.18 30.51
CA GLY A 615 -3.31 17.79 29.45
C GLY A 615 -2.68 17.51 28.08
N LEU A 616 -1.38 17.22 28.04
CA LEU A 616 -0.65 16.86 26.83
C LEU A 616 -0.55 15.34 26.68
N ALA A 617 -0.81 14.82 25.47
CA ALA A 617 -0.50 13.44 25.14
C ALA A 617 1.01 13.24 24.88
N VAL A 618 1.50 12.00 24.97
CA VAL A 618 2.91 11.65 24.75
C VAL A 618 3.05 10.51 23.74
N TYR A 619 3.70 10.80 22.61
CA TYR A 619 3.92 9.86 21.50
C TYR A 619 5.42 9.71 21.19
N PRO A 620 6.17 8.89 21.94
CA PRO A 620 7.62 8.78 21.74
C PRO A 620 7.99 8.16 20.39
N TYR A 621 9.13 8.59 19.85
CA TYR A 621 9.76 8.06 18.63
C TYR A 621 11.17 7.51 18.89
N THR A 622 11.74 6.65 18.04
CA THR A 622 11.06 5.84 17.01
C THR A 622 11.18 4.38 17.40
N PHE A 623 10.06 3.69 17.48
CA PHE A 623 10.04 2.26 17.76
C PHE A 623 10.35 1.47 16.50
N ARG A 624 11.41 0.66 16.55
CA ARG A 624 11.96 -0.10 15.43
C ARG A 624 12.17 -1.54 15.85
N GLN A 625 11.41 -2.46 15.27
CA GLN A 625 11.53 -3.89 15.55
C GLN A 625 12.91 -4.43 15.14
N ASP A 626 13.49 -3.87 14.06
CA ASP A 626 14.74 -4.28 13.44
C ASP A 626 16.02 -3.70 14.10
N LEU A 627 15.88 -2.77 15.06
CA LEU A 627 17.01 -2.12 15.75
C LEU A 627 16.96 -2.27 17.28
N PHE A 628 16.12 -3.15 17.82
CA PHE A 628 15.93 -3.22 19.27
C PHE A 628 16.89 -4.23 19.95
N PRO A 629 17.81 -3.79 20.84
CA PRO A 629 18.64 -4.69 21.62
C PRO A 629 17.89 -5.21 22.88
N GLY A 630 17.90 -6.52 23.12
CA GLY A 630 17.45 -7.11 24.39
C GLY A 630 16.10 -7.83 24.37
N LYS A 631 15.15 -7.41 25.22
CA LYS A 631 13.79 -8.01 25.41
C LYS A 631 13.03 -8.12 24.08
N SER A 632 11.98 -8.95 24.01
CA SER A 632 11.13 -8.98 22.81
C SER A 632 10.49 -7.60 22.57
N PHE A 633 10.34 -7.20 21.31
CA PHE A 633 9.80 -5.87 20.95
C PHE A 633 8.42 -5.63 21.57
N GLU A 634 7.60 -6.67 21.70
CA GLU A 634 6.29 -6.63 22.35
C GLU A 634 6.40 -6.29 23.84
N GLN A 635 7.43 -6.80 24.54
CA GLN A 635 7.66 -6.46 25.95
C GLN A 635 8.06 -4.99 26.12
N LEU A 636 8.78 -4.42 25.15
CA LEU A 636 9.09 -2.99 25.13
C LEU A 636 7.82 -2.16 24.96
N ILE A 637 7.00 -2.50 23.96
CA ILE A 637 5.71 -1.81 23.72
C ILE A 637 4.82 -1.90 24.96
N ALA A 638 4.67 -3.09 25.54
CA ALA A 638 3.92 -3.29 26.78
C ALA A 638 4.49 -2.47 27.95
N TYR A 639 5.82 -2.39 28.11
CA TYR A 639 6.42 -1.57 29.15
C TYR A 639 6.08 -0.07 28.98
N PHE A 640 6.18 0.45 27.77
CA PHE A 640 5.85 1.86 27.50
C PHE A 640 4.35 2.15 27.69
N TRP A 641 3.48 1.25 27.26
CA TRP A 641 2.03 1.40 27.43
C TRP A 641 1.61 1.24 28.90
N ASP A 642 2.00 0.15 29.54
CA ASP A 642 1.49 -0.22 30.87
C ASP A 642 2.23 0.46 32.01
N THR A 643 3.53 0.75 31.85
CA THR A 643 4.37 1.29 32.94
C THR A 643 4.69 2.76 32.72
N VAL A 644 5.18 3.15 31.53
CA VAL A 644 5.51 4.56 31.23
C VAL A 644 4.25 5.40 31.03
N LYS A 645 3.12 4.77 30.68
CA LYS A 645 1.83 5.39 30.41
C LYS A 645 1.87 6.36 29.23
N VAL A 646 2.53 6.01 28.14
CA VAL A 646 2.45 6.81 26.91
C VAL A 646 1.08 6.67 26.25
N ASP A 647 0.69 7.63 25.41
CA ASP A 647 -0.64 7.65 24.76
C ASP A 647 -0.64 6.94 23.39
N GLY A 648 0.55 6.63 22.87
CA GLY A 648 0.72 6.00 21.58
C GLY A 648 2.19 5.92 21.17
N PHE A 649 2.45 5.49 19.94
CA PHE A 649 3.78 5.19 19.44
C PHE A 649 4.01 5.76 18.05
N ILE A 650 5.17 6.38 17.85
CA ILE A 650 5.73 6.65 16.52
C ILE A 650 6.63 5.48 16.16
N THR A 651 6.22 4.69 15.16
CA THR A 651 6.83 3.39 14.84
C THR A 651 7.06 3.20 13.35
N ASP A 652 8.16 2.53 13.01
CA ASP A 652 8.45 2.07 11.66
C ASP A 652 7.59 0.85 11.26
N HIS A 653 7.01 0.15 12.25
CA HIS A 653 6.29 -1.12 12.09
C HIS A 653 4.87 -1.03 12.67
N PRO A 654 3.92 -0.31 12.03
CA PRO A 654 2.58 -0.09 12.57
C PRO A 654 1.78 -1.37 12.85
N ASN A 655 2.04 -2.45 12.12
CA ASN A 655 1.34 -3.73 12.26
C ASN A 655 1.72 -4.52 13.52
N VAL A 656 2.79 -4.12 14.21
CA VAL A 656 3.33 -4.84 15.37
C VAL A 656 2.84 -4.24 16.69
N ILE A 657 2.42 -2.97 16.66
CA ILE A 657 1.75 -2.29 17.79
C ILE A 657 0.30 -2.73 17.86
#